data_AF-A0A7G2EUZ4-F1
#
_entry.id   AF-A0A7G2EUZ4-F1
#
_cell.length_a   1.000
_cell.length_b   1.000
_cell.length_c   1.000
_cell.angle_alpha   90.00
_cell.angle_beta   90.00
_cell.angle_gamma   90.00
#
_symmetry.space_group_name_H-M   'P 1'
#
loop_
_entity.id
_entity.type
_entity.pdbx_description
1 polymer ?
#
loop_
_entity_poly.entity_id
_entity_poly.type
_entity_poly.pdbx_seq_one_letter_code
_entity_poly.pdbx_strand_id
1 'polypeptide(L)'
;MLHAHLNGSIRDSTLLELARVLGEKGVIVFADVEHVIQKNDRSLVEVFKLFDLIHKLTTDHKTVTRITREVVEDFALENVVYLELRTTPKRNDSIGMSKRSYMEAVIQGLRSVSEVDIDFVNASDSLKLHNTGDGIGRKKIYVRLLLSIDRRETTESAMETVKLALEMRDVGVVGIDLSGNPLVGEWSTFLPALQFAKDNDLHITLHCGEVPNPKEIQAMLDFKPHRIGHACFFKDEDWTKLKSFRIPVEICLTSNIVTKSISSIDIHHFADLYNAKHPLILCTDDFGVFSTSLSNEYALAVRSLGLSKRETFALARTAIDATFAEDEVKQQLRSLRKLVEINHRKTRPFFTAATASGGTVSLTPPQFSPLFPHFSHRLSPLSKWFVPLNGPLFLSSPPWKLLQSATPLHWRGNGAVLKKVEALNLRLDRIRSRTRFPRQLGLQSVVPNVLTVDRNDSKEEDGGKLIKSFVNVPNMISMARLVSGPVLWWMISNEMYSSAFLGLAVSGASDWLDGYVARRMKINSVVGSYLDPLADKVLIGCVAVAMVQKDLLHPGLVGIVLLRDVALVGGAVYLRALNLDWKWKTWSDFFNLDGSSPQKVEPLFISKVNTVFQLTLVAGAILQPEFGNPDTQTWITYLSWLVASTTMASTAAYGVQYWKKRPISMIKRS
;
A
#
# COMPACT_ATOMS: atom_id res chain seq x y z
N MET A 1 13.87 -12.91 -1.86
CA MET A 1 13.37 -12.79 -0.48
C MET A 1 14.26 -13.65 0.40
N LEU A 2 14.99 -13.09 1.37
CA LEU A 2 16.03 -13.85 2.09
C LEU A 2 15.77 -14.04 3.60
N HIS A 3 14.84 -13.28 4.17
CA HIS A 3 14.54 -13.30 5.60
C HIS A 3 13.02 -13.26 5.82
N ALA A 4 12.39 -14.44 5.75
CA ALA A 4 10.98 -14.68 6.07
C ALA A 4 10.85 -15.83 7.05
N HIS A 5 10.38 -15.60 8.29
CA HIS A 5 10.09 -16.71 9.19
C HIS A 5 8.71 -17.30 8.89
N LEU A 6 8.63 -18.62 8.79
CA LEU A 6 7.39 -19.34 8.47
C LEU A 6 6.24 -18.99 9.41
N ASN A 7 6.49 -19.03 10.72
CA ASN A 7 5.45 -18.80 11.72
C ASN A 7 5.03 -17.32 11.85
N GLY A 8 5.89 -16.35 11.47
CA GLY A 8 5.53 -14.94 11.43
C GLY A 8 4.91 -14.49 10.10
N SER A 9 4.89 -15.37 9.10
CA SER A 9 4.37 -15.15 7.75
C SER A 9 2.95 -15.68 7.54
N ILE A 10 2.21 -16.00 8.61
CA ILE A 10 0.88 -16.62 8.52
C ILE A 10 -0.18 -15.57 8.17
N ARG A 11 -1.08 -15.90 7.22
CA ARG A 11 -2.27 -15.09 6.90
C ARG A 11 -3.16 -14.90 8.14
N ASP A 12 -3.58 -13.67 8.43
CA ASP A 12 -4.47 -13.36 9.58
C ASP A 12 -5.73 -14.24 9.63
N SER A 13 -6.32 -14.53 8.47
CA SER A 13 -7.49 -15.41 8.33
C SER A 13 -7.18 -16.85 8.79
N THR A 14 -6.05 -17.41 8.38
CA THR A 14 -5.59 -18.74 8.81
C THR A 14 -5.29 -18.74 10.31
N LEU A 15 -4.65 -17.69 10.85
CA LEU A 15 -4.33 -17.61 12.28
C LEU A 15 -5.61 -17.54 13.16
N LEU A 16 -6.60 -16.74 12.75
CA LEU A 16 -7.91 -16.66 13.42
C LEU A 16 -8.73 -17.95 13.27
N GLU A 17 -8.65 -18.64 12.13
CA GLU A 17 -9.30 -19.94 11.92
C GLU A 17 -8.74 -21.01 12.87
N LEU A 18 -7.41 -21.11 12.98
CA LEU A 18 -6.73 -22.03 13.89
C LEU A 18 -7.06 -21.72 15.36
N ALA A 19 -7.06 -20.44 15.74
CA ALA A 19 -7.47 -19.99 17.06
C ALA A 19 -8.92 -20.39 17.37
N ARG A 20 -9.85 -20.22 16.41
CA ARG A 20 -11.24 -20.63 16.59
C ARG A 20 -11.38 -22.14 16.79
N VAL A 21 -10.73 -22.95 15.96
CA VAL A 21 -10.76 -24.43 16.06
C VAL A 21 -10.19 -24.94 17.39
N LEU A 22 -9.14 -24.30 17.92
CA LEU A 22 -8.58 -24.65 19.22
C LEU A 22 -9.42 -24.13 20.39
N GLY A 23 -10.12 -23.00 20.21
CA GLY A 23 -11.11 -22.49 21.16
C GLY A 23 -12.35 -23.38 21.26
N GLU A 24 -12.87 -23.86 20.13
CA GLU A 24 -13.97 -24.84 20.06
C GLU A 24 -13.60 -26.18 20.74
N LYS A 25 -12.32 -26.53 20.79
CA LYS A 25 -11.78 -27.69 21.52
C LYS A 25 -11.46 -27.42 23.00
N GLY A 26 -11.67 -26.19 23.50
CA GLY A 26 -11.36 -25.80 24.88
C GLY A 26 -9.86 -25.73 25.22
N VAL A 27 -8.97 -25.71 24.23
CA VAL A 27 -7.51 -25.64 24.45
C VAL A 27 -7.06 -24.20 24.78
N ILE A 28 -7.80 -23.21 24.29
CA ILE A 28 -7.56 -21.77 24.49
C ILE A 28 -8.89 -21.02 24.66
N VAL A 29 -8.83 -19.81 25.20
CA VAL A 29 -9.96 -18.86 25.16
C VAL A 29 -9.85 -18.02 23.89
N PHE A 30 -10.73 -18.25 22.91
CA PHE A 30 -10.64 -17.60 21.59
C PHE A 30 -10.63 -16.07 21.69
N ALA A 31 -11.48 -15.47 22.52
CA ALA A 31 -11.59 -14.02 22.67
C ALA A 31 -10.28 -13.36 23.16
N ASP A 32 -9.54 -14.04 24.04
CA ASP A 32 -8.25 -13.54 24.55
C ASP A 32 -7.17 -13.62 23.47
N VAL A 33 -7.17 -14.70 22.68
CA VAL A 33 -6.25 -14.90 21.56
C VAL A 33 -6.50 -13.93 20.41
N GLU A 34 -7.77 -13.72 20.04
CA GLU A 34 -8.18 -12.68 19.09
C GLU A 34 -7.75 -11.29 19.58
N HIS A 35 -7.95 -10.99 20.87
CA HIS A 35 -7.54 -9.71 21.46
C HIS A 35 -6.03 -9.50 21.37
N VAL A 36 -5.22 -10.52 21.67
CA VAL A 36 -3.75 -10.42 21.57
C VAL A 36 -3.33 -10.21 20.10
N ILE A 37 -3.86 -10.98 19.15
CA ILE A 37 -3.53 -10.82 17.71
C ILE A 37 -3.88 -9.40 17.21
N GLN A 38 -5.05 -8.87 17.61
CA GLN A 38 -5.54 -7.56 17.16
C GLN A 38 -4.92 -6.36 17.87
N LYS A 39 -4.56 -6.47 19.17
CA LYS A 39 -4.18 -5.32 20.01
C LYS A 39 -2.73 -5.30 20.52
N ASN A 40 -1.96 -6.36 20.30
CA ASN A 40 -0.53 -6.37 20.63
C ASN A 40 0.19 -5.22 19.90
N ASP A 41 0.94 -4.39 20.65
CA ASP A 41 1.60 -3.18 20.13
C ASP A 41 2.81 -3.48 19.22
N ARG A 42 3.19 -4.76 19.14
CA ARG A 42 4.29 -5.32 18.34
C ARG A 42 5.64 -4.65 18.62
N SER A 43 5.82 -4.09 19.82
CA SER A 43 7.15 -3.80 20.37
C SER A 43 7.94 -5.10 20.53
N LEU A 44 9.28 -5.03 20.51
CA LEU A 44 10.15 -6.21 20.51
C LEU A 44 9.80 -7.25 21.61
N VAL A 45 9.47 -6.79 22.82
CA VAL A 45 9.08 -7.66 23.96
C VAL A 45 7.71 -8.32 23.73
N GLU A 46 6.73 -7.58 23.19
CA GLU A 46 5.39 -8.10 22.94
C GLU A 46 5.33 -9.01 21.69
N VAL A 47 6.24 -8.84 20.72
CA VAL A 47 6.40 -9.73 19.56
C VAL A 47 6.77 -11.14 19.99
N PHE A 48 7.72 -11.33 20.90
CA PHE A 48 8.07 -12.69 21.37
C PHE A 48 6.93 -13.36 22.15
N LYS A 49 6.11 -12.60 22.89
CA LYS A 49 4.87 -13.12 23.51
C LYS A 49 3.83 -13.53 22.45
N LEU A 50 3.71 -12.76 21.36
CA LEU A 50 2.86 -13.11 20.23
C LEU A 50 3.37 -14.39 19.54
N PHE A 51 4.68 -14.57 19.39
CA PHE A 51 5.24 -15.82 18.87
C PHE A 51 4.95 -17.03 19.76
N ASP A 52 5.04 -16.90 21.08
CA ASP A 52 4.67 -17.99 22.00
C ASP A 52 3.18 -18.38 21.87
N LEU A 53 2.32 -17.41 21.55
CA LEU A 53 0.92 -17.67 21.21
C LEU A 53 0.77 -18.33 19.83
N ILE A 54 1.41 -17.80 18.79
CA ILE A 54 1.40 -18.37 17.43
C ILE A 54 1.87 -19.83 17.46
N HIS A 55 2.96 -20.14 18.18
CA HIS A 55 3.48 -21.50 18.28
C HIS A 55 2.48 -22.47 18.93
N LYS A 56 1.69 -22.04 19.93
CA LYS A 56 0.58 -22.85 20.49
C LYS A 56 -0.52 -23.15 19.46
N LEU A 57 -0.75 -22.24 18.51
CA LEU A 57 -1.76 -22.40 17.46
C LEU A 57 -1.29 -23.27 16.28
N THR A 58 0.02 -23.46 16.11
CA THR A 58 0.61 -23.89 14.82
C THR A 58 1.59 -25.06 14.91
N THR A 59 1.95 -25.51 16.11
CA THR A 59 2.89 -26.64 16.30
C THR A 59 2.17 -27.99 16.19
N ASP A 60 1.66 -28.29 14.99
CA ASP A 60 1.19 -29.61 14.56
C ASP A 60 1.51 -29.84 13.07
N HIS A 61 1.71 -31.09 12.65
CA HIS A 61 2.18 -31.41 11.29
C HIS A 61 1.23 -30.93 10.17
N LYS A 62 -0.09 -30.94 10.40
CA LYS A 62 -1.06 -30.51 9.37
C LYS A 62 -1.05 -29.00 9.21
N THR A 63 -0.97 -28.26 10.31
CA THR A 63 -0.87 -26.81 10.28
C THR A 63 0.47 -26.37 9.68
N VAL A 64 1.60 -26.97 10.06
CA VAL A 64 2.93 -26.69 9.45
C VAL A 64 2.91 -26.92 7.93
N THR A 65 2.31 -28.04 7.48
CA THR A 65 2.10 -28.34 6.05
C THR A 65 1.28 -27.23 5.36
N ARG A 66 0.17 -26.81 5.98
CA ARG A 66 -0.72 -25.75 5.46
C ARG A 66 0.00 -24.41 5.35
N ILE A 67 0.56 -23.89 6.44
CA ILE A 67 1.16 -22.54 6.45
C ILE A 67 2.38 -22.46 5.53
N THR A 68 3.15 -23.55 5.38
CA THR A 68 4.26 -23.60 4.43
C THR A 68 3.80 -23.38 2.98
N ARG A 69 2.71 -24.04 2.58
CA ARG A 69 2.12 -23.83 1.26
C ARG A 69 1.63 -22.39 1.10
N GLU A 70 0.85 -21.89 2.05
CA GLU A 70 0.25 -20.54 1.99
C GLU A 70 1.31 -19.43 1.87
N VAL A 71 2.42 -19.55 2.62
CA VAL A 71 3.53 -18.59 2.57
C VAL A 71 4.24 -18.59 1.21
N VAL A 72 4.46 -19.77 0.61
CA VAL A 72 5.05 -19.87 -0.74
C VAL A 72 4.12 -19.29 -1.80
N GLU A 73 2.82 -19.57 -1.71
CA GLU A 73 1.79 -18.98 -2.59
C GLU A 73 1.81 -17.45 -2.51
N ASP A 74 1.75 -16.87 -1.32
CA ASP A 74 1.66 -15.43 -1.10
C ASP A 74 2.88 -14.68 -1.68
N PHE A 75 4.09 -15.18 -1.39
CA PHE A 75 5.31 -14.61 -1.97
C PHE A 75 5.35 -14.76 -3.50
N ALA A 76 4.96 -15.91 -4.05
CA ALA A 76 4.93 -16.12 -5.50
C ALA A 76 3.87 -15.23 -6.19
N LEU A 77 2.73 -14.98 -5.54
CA LEU A 77 1.67 -14.08 -6.02
C LEU A 77 2.17 -12.64 -6.18
N GLU A 78 3.02 -12.13 -5.28
CA GLU A 78 3.67 -10.82 -5.44
C GLU A 78 4.93 -10.81 -6.33
N ASN A 79 5.25 -11.94 -6.98
CA ASN A 79 6.38 -12.15 -7.89
C ASN A 79 7.75 -12.29 -7.20
N VAL A 80 7.79 -12.81 -5.97
CA VAL A 80 9.03 -13.37 -5.44
C VAL A 80 9.42 -14.59 -6.30
N VAL A 81 10.55 -14.47 -6.99
CA VAL A 81 11.11 -15.57 -7.80
C VAL A 81 12.06 -16.47 -7.01
N TYR A 82 12.58 -16.01 -5.87
CA TYR A 82 13.47 -16.77 -5.00
C TYR A 82 13.20 -16.45 -3.52
N LEU A 83 13.00 -17.47 -2.71
CA LEU A 83 12.66 -17.41 -1.29
C LEU A 83 13.58 -18.32 -0.48
N GLU A 84 14.34 -17.76 0.45
CA GLU A 84 14.87 -18.49 1.61
C GLU A 84 13.86 -18.38 2.74
N LEU A 85 13.12 -19.46 2.98
CA LEU A 85 12.13 -19.58 4.06
C LEU A 85 12.82 -20.16 5.29
N ARG A 86 12.84 -19.41 6.39
CA ARG A 86 13.45 -19.85 7.65
C ARG A 86 12.41 -20.29 8.66
N THR A 87 12.74 -21.29 9.47
CA THR A 87 11.87 -21.76 10.56
C THR A 87 12.66 -22.53 11.61
N THR A 88 12.30 -22.36 12.88
CA THR A 88 12.84 -23.16 13.99
C THR A 88 12.15 -24.51 14.04
N PRO A 89 12.85 -25.65 13.82
CA PRO A 89 12.25 -26.97 13.94
C PRO A 89 11.78 -27.22 15.38
N LYS A 90 10.49 -27.54 15.56
CA LYS A 90 9.90 -27.71 16.90
C LYS A 90 9.91 -29.19 17.33
N ARG A 91 10.00 -29.40 18.64
CA ARG A 91 9.73 -30.68 19.31
C ARG A 91 8.48 -30.53 20.19
N ASN A 92 7.54 -31.46 20.09
CA ASN A 92 6.35 -31.53 20.92
C ASN A 92 5.97 -33.01 21.13
N ASP A 93 6.46 -33.57 22.24
CA ASP A 93 6.33 -35.00 22.56
C ASP A 93 4.86 -35.44 22.72
N SER A 94 3.97 -34.53 23.14
CA SER A 94 2.54 -34.83 23.34
C SER A 94 1.79 -35.24 22.07
N ILE A 95 2.33 -34.89 20.90
CA ILE A 95 1.80 -35.24 19.57
C ILE A 95 2.81 -36.05 18.74
N GLY A 96 3.89 -36.56 19.36
CA GLY A 96 4.95 -37.29 18.67
C GLY A 96 5.77 -36.46 17.68
N MET A 97 5.81 -35.13 17.83
CA MET A 97 6.56 -34.26 16.92
C MET A 97 8.03 -34.15 17.35
N SER A 98 8.94 -34.69 16.54
CA SER A 98 10.37 -34.38 16.56
C SER A 98 10.72 -33.24 15.59
N LYS A 99 11.89 -32.60 15.78
CA LYS A 99 12.45 -31.61 14.85
C LYS A 99 12.45 -32.09 13.39
N ARG A 100 12.84 -33.35 13.17
CA ARG A 100 12.78 -34.04 11.87
C ARG A 100 11.36 -34.10 11.32
N SER A 101 10.40 -34.58 12.10
CA SER A 101 9.01 -34.69 11.63
C SER A 101 8.35 -33.32 11.37
N TYR A 102 8.74 -32.27 12.11
CA TYR A 102 8.34 -30.90 11.81
C TYR A 102 8.86 -30.47 10.43
N MET A 103 10.14 -30.73 10.13
CA MET A 103 10.69 -30.39 8.82
C MET A 103 10.12 -31.25 7.69
N GLU A 104 9.80 -32.52 7.93
CA GLU A 104 9.08 -33.37 6.97
C GLU A 104 7.68 -32.81 6.66
N ALA A 105 7.00 -32.19 7.62
CA ALA A 105 5.75 -31.45 7.38
C ALA A 105 5.97 -30.16 6.56
N VAL A 106 7.08 -29.44 6.75
CA VAL A 106 7.48 -28.31 5.88
C VAL A 106 7.68 -28.81 4.44
N ILE A 107 8.45 -29.87 4.23
CA ILE A 107 8.66 -30.47 2.90
C ILE A 107 7.34 -30.95 2.28
N GLN A 108 6.44 -31.53 3.07
CA GLN A 108 5.10 -31.89 2.59
C GLN A 108 4.27 -30.66 2.21
N GLY A 109 4.47 -29.53 2.90
CA GLY A 109 3.89 -28.23 2.53
C GLY A 109 4.37 -27.76 1.16
N LEU A 110 5.69 -27.76 0.93
CA LEU A 110 6.31 -27.43 -0.37
C LEU A 110 5.80 -28.34 -1.50
N ARG A 111 5.70 -29.65 -1.25
CA ARG A 111 5.11 -30.63 -2.21
C ARG A 111 3.63 -30.40 -2.50
N SER A 112 2.91 -29.70 -1.62
CA SER A 112 1.47 -29.42 -1.78
C SER A 112 1.16 -28.11 -2.50
N VAL A 113 2.18 -27.32 -2.87
CA VAL A 113 2.01 -26.08 -3.65
C VAL A 113 1.49 -26.42 -5.05
N SER A 114 0.29 -25.94 -5.38
CA SER A 114 -0.41 -26.24 -6.64
C SER A 114 -0.82 -25.02 -7.47
N GLU A 115 -0.79 -23.81 -6.92
CA GLU A 115 -1.15 -22.57 -7.63
C GLU A 115 0.01 -21.99 -8.46
N VAL A 116 1.25 -22.33 -8.12
CA VAL A 116 2.47 -21.85 -8.77
C VAL A 116 3.44 -23.02 -9.00
N ASP A 117 4.40 -22.84 -9.91
CA ASP A 117 5.46 -23.82 -10.13
C ASP A 117 6.56 -23.61 -9.08
N ILE A 118 6.90 -24.67 -8.34
CA ILE A 118 7.89 -24.62 -7.26
C ILE A 118 9.13 -25.43 -7.61
N ASP A 119 10.30 -24.89 -7.27
CA ASP A 119 11.60 -25.53 -7.38
C ASP A 119 12.31 -25.48 -6.02
N PHE A 120 12.24 -26.59 -5.26
CA PHE A 120 12.73 -26.66 -3.89
C PHE A 120 13.75 -27.78 -3.63
N VAL A 121 14.03 -28.62 -4.63
CA VAL A 121 15.03 -29.71 -4.58
C VAL A 121 16.20 -29.36 -5.49
N ASN A 122 17.35 -29.99 -5.25
CA ASN A 122 18.55 -29.69 -6.02
C ASN A 122 18.53 -30.32 -7.43
N ALA A 123 19.21 -29.65 -8.37
CA ALA A 123 19.01 -29.84 -9.81
C ALA A 123 19.31 -31.26 -10.32
N SER A 124 20.05 -32.08 -9.57
CA SER A 124 20.31 -33.48 -9.90
C SER A 124 19.07 -34.37 -9.95
N ASP A 125 18.02 -34.07 -9.16
CA ASP A 125 16.76 -34.84 -9.16
C ASP A 125 15.60 -34.15 -9.90
N SER A 126 15.77 -32.89 -10.32
CA SER A 126 14.71 -32.13 -11.02
C SER A 126 14.32 -32.69 -12.39
N LEU A 127 15.11 -33.64 -12.93
CA LEU A 127 14.81 -34.42 -14.14
C LEU A 127 13.53 -35.29 -14.06
N LYS A 128 12.90 -35.44 -12.89
CA LYS A 128 11.70 -36.28 -12.69
C LYS A 128 10.42 -35.55 -12.26
N LEU A 129 10.45 -34.25 -11.96
CA LEU A 129 9.27 -33.53 -11.45
C LEU A 129 8.73 -32.50 -12.45
N HIS A 130 7.65 -32.89 -13.15
CA HIS A 130 6.78 -32.05 -13.98
C HIS A 130 7.42 -31.20 -15.08
N ASN A 131 7.85 -31.87 -16.14
CA ASN A 131 7.87 -31.26 -17.47
C ASN A 131 6.50 -31.43 -18.15
N THR A 132 5.44 -30.85 -17.55
CA THR A 132 4.04 -30.93 -18.03
C THR A 132 3.37 -29.57 -17.92
N GLY A 133 3.65 -28.66 -18.87
CA GLY A 133 3.02 -27.35 -18.90
C GLY A 133 3.61 -26.41 -19.94
N ASP A 134 3.06 -26.43 -21.15
CA ASP A 134 3.33 -25.44 -22.22
C ASP A 134 2.63 -24.08 -21.92
N GLY A 135 2.64 -23.70 -20.64
CA GLY A 135 1.76 -22.70 -20.03
C GLY A 135 2.38 -21.32 -19.99
N ILE A 136 2.28 -20.57 -21.09
CA ILE A 136 2.66 -19.15 -21.14
C ILE A 136 1.81 -18.35 -20.13
N GLY A 137 2.34 -18.13 -18.92
CA GLY A 137 1.75 -17.24 -17.92
C GLY A 137 1.78 -17.71 -16.45
N ARG A 138 2.16 -18.97 -16.16
CA ARG A 138 2.23 -19.45 -14.76
C ARG A 138 3.49 -18.92 -14.05
N LYS A 139 3.35 -18.59 -12.77
CA LYS A 139 4.45 -18.08 -11.92
C LYS A 139 5.34 -19.24 -11.47
N LYS A 140 6.66 -19.06 -11.51
CA LYS A 140 7.64 -19.98 -10.90
C LYS A 140 8.34 -19.30 -9.72
N ILE A 141 8.51 -20.04 -8.62
CA ILE A 141 9.29 -19.65 -7.44
C ILE A 141 10.31 -20.73 -7.09
N TYR A 142 11.55 -20.31 -6.84
CA TYR A 142 12.59 -21.15 -6.26
C TYR A 142 12.54 -21.00 -4.73
N VAL A 143 12.52 -22.11 -4.00
CA VAL A 143 12.49 -22.12 -2.54
C VAL A 143 13.73 -22.85 -2.02
N ARG A 144 14.35 -22.30 -0.98
CA ARG A 144 15.35 -22.99 -0.16
C ARG A 144 15.01 -22.76 1.32
N LEU A 145 15.50 -23.65 2.18
CA LEU A 145 15.18 -23.66 3.60
C LEU A 145 16.39 -23.30 4.44
N LEU A 146 16.16 -22.51 5.50
CA LEU A 146 17.11 -22.30 6.58
C LEU A 146 16.51 -22.86 7.87
N LEU A 147 17.29 -23.64 8.62
CA LEU A 147 16.84 -24.10 9.94
C LEU A 147 17.29 -23.09 10.99
N SER A 148 16.33 -22.46 11.67
CA SER A 148 16.62 -21.52 12.74
C SER A 148 16.93 -22.26 14.03
N ILE A 149 17.97 -21.81 14.73
CA ILE A 149 18.23 -22.10 16.14
C ILE A 149 17.60 -20.95 16.93
N ASP A 150 16.71 -21.27 17.86
CA ASP A 150 16.13 -20.27 18.78
C ASP A 150 17.13 -20.01 19.93
N ARG A 151 17.36 -18.75 20.28
CA ARG A 151 18.28 -18.35 21.37
C ARG A 151 17.87 -18.85 22.77
N ARG A 152 16.72 -19.53 22.91
CA ARG A 152 16.32 -20.29 24.11
C ARG A 152 16.88 -21.73 24.16
N GLU A 153 17.48 -22.22 23.08
CA GLU A 153 18.01 -23.59 22.99
C GLU A 153 19.38 -23.76 23.69
N THR A 154 19.72 -25.01 24.01
CA THR A 154 21.08 -25.38 24.46
C THR A 154 21.99 -25.70 23.27
N THR A 155 23.30 -25.78 23.51
CA THR A 155 24.30 -26.17 22.51
C THR A 155 23.99 -27.51 21.84
N GLU A 156 23.48 -28.49 22.59
CA GLU A 156 23.14 -29.82 22.11
C GLU A 156 21.92 -29.76 21.19
N SER A 157 20.86 -29.04 21.61
CA SER A 157 19.65 -28.84 20.81
C SER A 157 19.96 -28.05 19.52
N ALA A 158 20.80 -27.03 19.60
CA ALA A 158 21.33 -26.32 18.44
C ALA A 158 22.09 -27.26 17.48
N MET A 159 22.93 -28.15 18.02
CA MET A 159 23.66 -29.17 17.26
C MET A 159 22.73 -30.20 16.59
N GLU A 160 21.60 -30.57 17.21
CA GLU A 160 20.56 -31.38 16.56
C GLU A 160 19.97 -30.66 15.33
N THR A 161 19.69 -29.35 15.44
CA THR A 161 19.21 -28.54 14.30
C THR A 161 20.24 -28.54 13.16
N VAL A 162 21.53 -28.38 13.47
CA VAL A 162 22.60 -28.39 12.47
C VAL A 162 22.75 -29.76 11.78
N LYS A 163 22.72 -30.86 12.54
CA LYS A 163 22.76 -32.21 11.99
C LYS A 163 21.57 -32.48 11.08
N LEU A 164 20.36 -32.09 11.49
CA LEU A 164 19.16 -32.21 10.66
C LEU A 164 19.27 -31.39 9.37
N ALA A 165 19.88 -30.20 9.42
CA ALA A 165 20.12 -29.40 8.21
C ALA A 165 21.07 -30.10 7.23
N LEU A 166 22.15 -30.71 7.72
CA LEU A 166 23.09 -31.50 6.89
C LEU A 166 22.42 -32.72 6.25
N GLU A 167 21.51 -33.38 6.99
CA GLU A 167 20.70 -34.53 6.55
C GLU A 167 19.61 -34.16 5.53
N MET A 168 19.22 -32.89 5.41
CA MET A 168 18.11 -32.41 4.56
C MET A 168 18.56 -31.48 3.42
N ARG A 169 19.85 -31.51 3.06
CA ARG A 169 20.40 -30.74 1.93
C ARG A 169 19.85 -31.18 0.58
N ASP A 170 19.49 -32.46 0.44
CA ASP A 170 18.84 -33.05 -0.74
C ASP A 170 17.46 -32.42 -1.02
N VAL A 171 16.73 -32.07 0.03
CA VAL A 171 15.42 -31.41 -0.01
C VAL A 171 15.48 -29.87 0.18
N GLY A 172 16.64 -29.27 -0.14
CA GLY A 172 16.78 -27.82 -0.31
C GLY A 172 17.09 -27.03 0.95
N VAL A 173 17.54 -27.66 2.04
CA VAL A 173 18.14 -26.93 3.17
C VAL A 173 19.55 -26.45 2.78
N VAL A 174 19.80 -25.14 2.89
CA VAL A 174 21.06 -24.51 2.43
C VAL A 174 21.85 -23.79 3.53
N GLY A 175 21.27 -23.66 4.73
CA GLY A 175 21.92 -22.95 5.82
C GLY A 175 21.19 -22.96 7.16
N ILE A 176 21.80 -22.24 8.10
CA ILE A 176 21.36 -22.06 9.48
C ILE A 176 21.13 -20.57 9.75
N ASP A 177 20.14 -20.30 10.60
CA ASP A 177 19.80 -18.99 11.14
C ASP A 177 19.93 -19.04 12.67
N LEU A 178 20.42 -17.97 13.31
CA LEU A 178 20.32 -17.79 14.77
C LEU A 178 19.37 -16.62 15.03
N SER A 179 18.25 -16.90 15.70
CA SER A 179 17.15 -15.96 15.90
C SER A 179 16.35 -16.29 17.18
N GLY A 180 15.16 -15.72 17.35
CA GLY A 180 14.44 -15.73 18.63
C GLY A 180 14.85 -14.53 19.50
N ASN A 181 14.50 -14.54 20.79
CA ASN A 181 14.59 -13.34 21.62
C ASN A 181 16.06 -12.89 21.84
N PRO A 182 16.47 -11.70 21.35
CA PRO A 182 17.86 -11.23 21.46
C PRO A 182 18.25 -10.78 22.87
N LEU A 183 17.29 -10.74 23.81
CA LEU A 183 17.54 -10.54 25.26
C LEU A 183 17.79 -11.88 26.00
N VAL A 184 17.80 -13.01 25.28
CA VAL A 184 17.97 -14.36 25.83
C VAL A 184 19.13 -15.06 25.12
N GLY A 185 19.82 -15.94 25.85
CA GLY A 185 20.90 -16.76 25.31
C GLY A 185 22.22 -16.01 25.12
N GLU A 186 23.32 -16.69 25.43
CA GLU A 186 24.68 -16.18 25.26
C GLU A 186 25.27 -16.67 23.93
N TRP A 187 25.99 -15.81 23.21
CA TRP A 187 26.66 -16.16 21.95
C TRP A 187 27.54 -17.42 22.05
N SER A 188 28.20 -17.62 23.19
CA SER A 188 29.07 -18.78 23.46
C SER A 188 28.34 -20.13 23.46
N THR A 189 27.02 -20.15 23.71
CA THR A 189 26.19 -21.36 23.61
C THR A 189 26.03 -21.81 22.15
N PHE A 190 25.88 -20.86 21.22
CA PHE A 190 25.55 -21.15 19.82
C PHE A 190 26.78 -21.26 18.93
N LEU A 191 27.87 -20.57 19.27
CA LEU A 191 29.13 -20.58 18.52
C LEU A 191 29.63 -21.99 18.15
N PRO A 192 29.64 -23.02 19.03
CA PRO A 192 30.09 -24.36 18.66
C PRO A 192 29.23 -25.03 17.58
N ALA A 193 27.90 -24.85 17.64
CA ALA A 193 26.98 -25.40 16.64
C ALA A 193 27.08 -24.65 15.30
N LEU A 194 27.17 -23.31 15.34
CA LEU A 194 27.32 -22.47 14.16
C LEU A 194 28.67 -22.68 13.47
N GLN A 195 29.74 -22.89 14.23
CA GLN A 195 31.05 -23.27 13.70
C GLN A 195 31.00 -24.65 13.03
N PHE A 196 30.42 -25.66 13.69
CA PHE A 196 30.24 -26.99 13.09
C PHE A 196 29.40 -26.96 11.81
N ALA A 197 28.34 -26.13 11.76
CA ALA A 197 27.56 -25.91 10.54
C ALA A 197 28.43 -25.34 9.40
N LYS A 198 29.21 -24.29 9.69
CA LYS A 198 30.07 -23.60 8.74
C LYS A 198 31.22 -24.49 8.23
N ASP A 199 31.79 -25.31 9.11
CA ASP A 199 32.85 -26.27 8.78
C ASP A 199 32.34 -27.46 7.93
N ASN A 200 31.01 -27.60 7.78
CA ASN A 200 30.35 -28.60 6.92
C ASN A 200 29.58 -27.93 5.75
N ASP A 201 30.05 -26.77 5.29
CA ASP A 201 29.56 -26.01 4.13
C ASP A 201 28.09 -25.55 4.19
N LEU A 202 27.48 -25.50 5.37
CA LEU A 202 26.19 -24.79 5.53
C LEU A 202 26.43 -23.29 5.60
N HIS A 203 25.64 -22.54 4.83
CA HIS A 203 25.63 -21.09 4.94
C HIS A 203 25.02 -20.65 6.28
N ILE A 204 25.42 -19.48 6.77
CA ILE A 204 25.02 -18.97 8.08
C ILE A 204 24.53 -17.53 7.93
N THR A 205 23.33 -17.25 8.41
CA THR A 205 22.86 -15.88 8.69
C THR A 205 22.61 -15.73 10.19
N LEU A 206 22.83 -14.54 10.75
CA LEU A 206 22.65 -14.27 12.18
C LEU A 206 21.81 -13.02 12.37
N HIS A 207 20.77 -13.09 13.19
CA HIS A 207 20.15 -11.88 13.75
C HIS A 207 21.19 -11.19 14.64
N CYS A 208 21.56 -9.95 14.30
CA CYS A 208 22.68 -9.28 14.93
C CYS A 208 22.33 -7.82 15.23
N GLY A 209 22.54 -7.37 16.47
CA GLY A 209 22.34 -5.98 16.87
C GLY A 209 20.88 -5.50 16.84
N GLU A 210 19.90 -6.40 17.05
CA GLU A 210 18.50 -6.03 17.31
C GLU A 210 18.30 -5.24 18.63
N VAL A 211 19.25 -5.38 19.55
CA VAL A 211 19.35 -4.67 20.84
C VAL A 211 20.81 -4.22 21.06
N PRO A 212 21.07 -3.24 21.96
CA PRO A 212 22.44 -2.82 22.28
C PRO A 212 23.26 -3.92 22.97
N ASN A 213 24.12 -4.64 22.23
CA ASN A 213 25.07 -5.61 22.79
C ASN A 213 26.42 -5.58 22.05
N PRO A 214 27.33 -4.63 22.36
CA PRO A 214 28.56 -4.43 21.61
C PRO A 214 29.50 -5.65 21.60
N LYS A 215 29.56 -6.42 22.69
CA LYS A 215 30.41 -7.62 22.78
C LYS A 215 29.93 -8.72 21.83
N GLU A 216 28.62 -8.95 21.80
CA GLU A 216 28.01 -9.93 20.91
C GLU A 216 28.10 -9.51 19.45
N ILE A 217 27.79 -8.25 19.12
CA ILE A 217 27.87 -7.72 17.75
C ILE A 217 29.29 -7.91 17.20
N GLN A 218 30.32 -7.53 17.96
CA GLN A 218 31.72 -7.73 17.55
C GLN A 218 32.06 -9.22 17.37
N ALA A 219 31.64 -10.10 18.29
CA ALA A 219 31.90 -11.54 18.20
C ALA A 219 31.18 -12.21 17.02
N MET A 220 29.94 -11.81 16.72
CA MET A 220 29.19 -12.25 15.54
C MET A 220 29.85 -11.77 14.24
N LEU A 221 30.36 -10.53 14.19
CA LEU A 221 31.09 -10.03 13.03
C LEU A 221 32.43 -10.77 12.84
N ASP A 222 33.16 -11.07 13.91
CA ASP A 222 34.44 -11.79 13.85
C ASP A 222 34.28 -13.27 13.45
N PHE A 223 33.13 -13.88 13.74
CA PHE A 223 32.74 -15.18 13.20
C PHE A 223 32.54 -15.16 11.65
N LYS A 224 32.35 -13.97 11.06
CA LYS A 224 32.14 -13.76 9.61
C LYS A 224 31.03 -14.66 9.05
N PRO A 225 29.76 -14.49 9.47
CA PRO A 225 28.63 -15.17 8.86
C PRO A 225 28.48 -14.74 7.40
N HIS A 226 27.74 -15.52 6.63
CA HIS A 226 27.53 -15.28 5.21
C HIS A 226 26.55 -14.11 4.96
N ARG A 227 25.66 -13.82 5.93
CA ARG A 227 24.81 -12.61 6.02
C ARG A 227 24.54 -12.27 7.49
N ILE A 228 23.99 -11.10 7.76
CA ILE A 228 23.35 -10.76 9.05
C ILE A 228 21.97 -10.13 8.85
N GLY A 229 21.08 -10.28 9.83
CA GLY A 229 19.79 -9.60 9.90
C GLY A 229 19.79 -8.39 10.82
N HIS A 230 18.96 -7.40 10.49
CA HIS A 230 18.64 -6.18 11.25
C HIS A 230 19.77 -5.15 11.43
N ALA A 231 20.84 -5.42 12.18
CA ALA A 231 21.92 -4.45 12.46
C ALA A 231 21.48 -3.09 13.05
N CYS A 232 20.42 -3.05 13.86
CA CYS A 232 19.80 -1.80 14.33
C CYS A 232 20.70 -0.95 15.24
N PHE A 233 21.38 -1.57 16.21
CA PHE A 233 22.14 -0.89 17.27
C PHE A 233 23.67 -0.94 17.05
N PHE A 234 24.11 -1.02 15.80
CA PHE A 234 25.52 -0.97 15.41
C PHE A 234 26.11 0.44 15.64
N LYS A 235 27.33 0.48 16.17
CA LYS A 235 28.20 1.66 16.28
C LYS A 235 29.17 1.75 15.10
N ASP A 236 29.92 2.84 15.02
CA ASP A 236 30.89 3.10 13.95
C ASP A 236 31.97 1.99 13.81
N GLU A 237 32.40 1.40 14.93
CA GLU A 237 33.33 0.26 14.96
C GLU A 237 32.71 -1.02 14.34
N ASP A 238 31.42 -1.27 14.60
CA ASP A 238 30.66 -2.38 14.03
C ASP A 238 30.46 -2.16 12.52
N TRP A 239 30.03 -0.95 12.13
CA TRP A 239 29.84 -0.57 10.72
C TRP A 239 31.14 -0.65 9.91
N THR A 240 32.27 -0.24 10.50
CA THR A 240 33.59 -0.31 9.87
C THR A 240 34.01 -1.75 9.63
N LYS A 241 33.86 -2.62 10.65
CA LYS A 241 34.15 -4.06 10.55
C LYS A 241 33.25 -4.76 9.53
N LEU A 242 31.94 -4.49 9.57
CA LEU A 242 30.95 -5.02 8.62
C LEU A 242 31.29 -4.66 7.16
N LYS A 243 31.58 -3.38 6.89
CA LYS A 243 31.92 -2.89 5.54
C LYS A 243 33.23 -3.49 5.03
N SER A 244 34.22 -3.68 5.91
CA SER A 244 35.47 -4.38 5.61
C SER A 244 35.26 -5.85 5.25
N PHE A 245 34.44 -6.57 6.02
CA PHE A 245 34.13 -7.99 5.76
C PHE A 245 33.10 -8.20 4.64
N ARG A 246 32.47 -7.15 4.12
CA ARG A 246 31.51 -7.17 2.99
C ARG A 246 30.28 -8.08 3.23
N ILE A 247 29.95 -8.36 4.49
CA ILE A 247 28.82 -9.23 4.89
C ILE A 247 27.49 -8.54 4.51
N PRO A 248 26.63 -9.14 3.67
CA PRO A 248 25.32 -8.59 3.32
C PRO A 248 24.38 -8.44 4.52
N VAL A 249 23.58 -7.38 4.51
CA VAL A 249 22.55 -7.12 5.53
C VAL A 249 21.15 -7.40 5.00
N GLU A 250 20.40 -8.23 5.72
CA GLU A 250 18.98 -8.47 5.56
C GLU A 250 18.23 -7.34 6.28
N ILE A 251 17.64 -6.42 5.50
CA ILE A 251 17.02 -5.17 5.97
C ILE A 251 15.52 -5.38 6.09
N CYS A 252 14.99 -5.15 7.29
CA CYS A 252 13.61 -5.44 7.66
C CYS A 252 12.89 -4.16 8.10
N LEU A 253 12.58 -3.26 7.14
CA LEU A 253 12.18 -1.88 7.43
C LEU A 253 10.94 -1.80 8.34
N THR A 254 9.82 -2.41 7.95
CA THR A 254 8.58 -2.33 8.75
C THR A 254 8.76 -2.96 10.13
N SER A 255 9.43 -4.14 10.21
CA SER A 255 9.78 -4.79 11.48
C SER A 255 10.53 -3.83 12.40
N ASN A 256 11.65 -3.25 11.95
CA ASN A 256 12.51 -2.39 12.76
C ASN A 256 11.82 -1.10 13.25
N ILE A 257 10.84 -0.57 12.51
CA ILE A 257 10.02 0.56 12.98
C ILE A 257 8.98 0.11 14.01
N VAL A 258 8.26 -0.98 13.75
CA VAL A 258 7.18 -1.47 14.62
C VAL A 258 7.71 -1.99 15.96
N THR A 259 8.86 -2.69 15.96
CA THR A 259 9.54 -3.14 17.18
C THR A 259 10.11 -1.99 18.02
N LYS A 260 10.18 -0.77 17.44
CA LYS A 260 10.85 0.43 17.97
C LYS A 260 12.38 0.30 18.03
N SER A 261 12.98 -0.61 17.26
CA SER A 261 14.44 -0.76 17.13
C SER A 261 15.08 0.38 16.34
N ILE A 262 14.34 1.01 15.41
CA ILE A 262 14.69 2.23 14.68
C ILE A 262 13.49 3.19 14.75
N SER A 263 13.71 4.50 14.95
CA SER A 263 12.60 5.44 15.21
C SER A 263 11.88 5.98 13.96
N SER A 264 12.54 5.99 12.80
CA SER A 264 11.89 6.30 11.51
C SER A 264 12.66 5.71 10.33
N ILE A 265 11.98 5.51 9.18
CA ILE A 265 12.62 4.99 7.96
C ILE A 265 13.70 5.95 7.45
N ASP A 266 13.51 7.26 7.62
CA ASP A 266 14.41 8.27 7.09
C ASP A 266 15.76 8.36 7.83
N ILE A 267 15.87 7.77 9.03
CA ILE A 267 17.15 7.59 9.74
C ILE A 267 17.68 6.15 9.69
N HIS A 268 17.00 5.25 8.97
CA HIS A 268 17.35 3.84 8.98
C HIS A 268 18.61 3.59 8.16
N HIS A 269 19.57 2.87 8.75
CA HIS A 269 20.91 2.61 8.21
C HIS A 269 20.95 1.97 6.80
N PHE A 270 19.84 1.49 6.25
CA PHE A 270 19.79 0.98 4.87
C PHE A 270 20.16 2.06 3.85
N ALA A 271 19.88 3.34 4.15
CA ALA A 271 20.28 4.46 3.33
C ALA A 271 21.81 4.61 3.27
N ASP A 272 22.49 4.52 4.41
CA ASP A 272 23.95 4.59 4.50
C ASP A 272 24.63 3.38 3.85
N LEU A 273 24.06 2.19 3.99
CA LEU A 273 24.54 0.98 3.31
C LEU A 273 24.38 1.10 1.79
N TYR A 274 23.23 1.61 1.31
CA TYR A 274 22.99 1.86 -0.11
C TYR A 274 23.99 2.87 -0.69
N ASN A 275 24.16 4.01 -0.02
CA ASN A 275 25.09 5.08 -0.41
C ASN A 275 26.55 4.60 -0.41
N ALA A 276 26.93 3.77 0.57
CA ALA A 276 28.25 3.15 0.66
C ALA A 276 28.46 1.98 -0.33
N LYS A 277 27.44 1.59 -1.12
CA LYS A 277 27.46 0.39 -2.00
C LYS A 277 27.80 -0.89 -1.24
N HIS A 278 27.34 -0.97 0.01
CA HIS A 278 27.40 -2.18 0.82
C HIS A 278 26.23 -3.11 0.42
N PRO A 279 26.45 -4.44 0.32
CA PRO A 279 25.38 -5.36 -0.02
C PRO A 279 24.27 -5.33 1.03
N LEU A 280 23.04 -5.06 0.58
CA LEU A 280 21.84 -5.07 1.40
C LEU A 280 20.68 -5.69 0.61
N ILE A 281 19.76 -6.34 1.30
CA ILE A 281 18.60 -7.00 0.71
C ILE A 281 17.38 -6.63 1.55
N LEU A 282 16.38 -6.02 0.90
CA LEU A 282 15.09 -5.74 1.54
C LEU A 282 14.33 -7.05 1.76
N CYS A 283 13.81 -7.23 2.97
CA CYS A 283 13.08 -8.40 3.46
C CYS A 283 11.89 -7.96 4.33
N THR A 284 10.88 -8.82 4.45
CA THR A 284 9.68 -8.59 5.28
C THR A 284 9.84 -8.95 6.75
N ASP A 285 10.81 -9.81 7.11
CA ASP A 285 10.91 -10.49 8.41
C ASP A 285 9.71 -11.39 8.67
N ASP A 286 8.63 -10.84 9.21
CA ASP A 286 7.39 -11.53 9.55
C ASP A 286 6.19 -10.81 8.93
N PHE A 287 5.87 -11.13 7.67
CA PHE A 287 4.91 -10.30 6.92
C PHE A 287 3.48 -10.35 7.50
N GLY A 288 3.11 -11.45 8.17
CA GLY A 288 1.84 -11.57 8.87
C GLY A 288 1.84 -10.76 10.18
N VAL A 289 2.85 -11.00 11.04
CA VAL A 289 2.99 -10.28 12.32
C VAL A 289 3.05 -8.77 12.12
N PHE A 290 3.84 -8.28 11.17
CA PHE A 290 4.00 -6.86 10.88
C PHE A 290 3.03 -6.31 9.81
N SER A 291 2.10 -7.14 9.33
CA SER A 291 1.05 -6.78 8.36
C SER A 291 1.58 -6.03 7.12
N THR A 292 2.65 -6.57 6.51
CA THR A 292 3.34 -6.00 5.34
C THR A 292 3.43 -7.01 4.18
N SER A 293 4.14 -6.67 3.10
CA SER A 293 4.55 -7.58 2.02
C SER A 293 5.88 -7.11 1.43
N LEU A 294 6.60 -7.94 0.67
CA LEU A 294 7.88 -7.52 0.10
C LEU A 294 7.71 -6.34 -0.85
N SER A 295 6.62 -6.30 -1.62
CA SER A 295 6.26 -5.17 -2.47
C SER A 295 6.10 -3.87 -1.67
N ASN A 296 5.59 -3.93 -0.44
CA ASN A 296 5.49 -2.78 0.45
C ASN A 296 6.87 -2.35 0.98
N GLU A 297 7.74 -3.28 1.41
CA GLU A 297 9.11 -2.95 1.84
C GLU A 297 9.91 -2.24 0.73
N TYR A 298 9.78 -2.71 -0.52
CA TYR A 298 10.35 -2.00 -1.68
C TYR A 298 9.69 -0.62 -1.91
N ALA A 299 8.38 -0.48 -1.72
CA ALA A 299 7.69 0.81 -1.86
C ALA A 299 8.12 1.82 -0.78
N LEU A 300 8.43 1.38 0.44
CA LEU A 300 8.98 2.19 1.52
C LEU A 300 10.40 2.64 1.19
N ALA A 301 11.30 1.72 0.83
CA ALA A 301 12.68 2.02 0.45
C ALA A 301 12.76 3.00 -0.74
N VAL A 302 11.95 2.76 -1.78
CA VAL A 302 11.85 3.64 -2.97
C VAL A 302 11.34 5.04 -2.61
N ARG A 303 10.43 5.15 -1.63
CA ARG A 303 9.91 6.44 -1.20
C ARG A 303 10.94 7.25 -0.42
N SER A 304 11.63 6.63 0.53
CA SER A 304 12.61 7.31 1.40
C SER A 304 13.90 7.68 0.64
N LEU A 305 14.46 6.76 -0.16
CA LEU A 305 15.66 7.05 -0.99
C LEU A 305 15.38 7.73 -2.34
N GLY A 306 14.11 7.89 -2.74
CA GLY A 306 13.74 8.50 -4.02
C GLY A 306 14.17 7.71 -5.27
N LEU A 307 14.41 6.41 -5.15
CA LEU A 307 15.01 5.57 -6.20
C LEU A 307 14.20 5.55 -7.51
N SER A 308 14.89 5.62 -8.65
CA SER A 308 14.29 5.35 -9.95
C SER A 308 14.03 3.85 -10.15
N LYS A 309 13.12 3.50 -11.06
CA LYS A 309 12.84 2.09 -11.43
C LYS A 309 14.10 1.29 -11.79
N ARG A 310 15.12 1.94 -12.38
CA ARG A 310 16.38 1.31 -12.76
C ARG A 310 17.23 0.97 -11.53
N GLU A 311 17.27 1.86 -10.54
CA GLU A 311 17.98 1.65 -9.28
C GLU A 311 17.26 0.61 -8.42
N THR A 312 15.94 0.67 -8.32
CA THR A 312 15.13 -0.37 -7.64
C THR A 312 15.38 -1.75 -8.23
N PHE A 313 15.40 -1.87 -9.57
CA PHE A 313 15.69 -3.13 -10.24
C PHE A 313 17.14 -3.59 -10.02
N ALA A 314 18.11 -2.66 -9.99
CA ALA A 314 19.49 -2.98 -9.68
C ALA A 314 19.65 -3.52 -8.25
N LEU A 315 19.01 -2.86 -7.27
CA LEU A 315 18.99 -3.27 -5.86
C LEU A 315 18.35 -4.66 -5.67
N ALA A 316 17.21 -4.91 -6.33
CA ALA A 316 16.59 -6.24 -6.32
C ALA A 316 17.50 -7.32 -6.93
N ARG A 317 18.28 -6.97 -7.97
CA ARG A 317 19.17 -7.89 -8.66
C ARG A 317 20.46 -8.17 -7.89
N THR A 318 20.98 -7.23 -7.08
CA THR A 318 22.17 -7.46 -6.24
C THR A 318 21.95 -8.51 -5.15
N ALA A 319 20.70 -8.79 -4.78
CA ALA A 319 20.37 -9.86 -3.84
C ALA A 319 20.72 -11.28 -4.35
N ILE A 320 20.88 -11.49 -5.67
CA ILE A 320 21.19 -12.81 -6.25
C ILE A 320 22.54 -13.34 -5.75
N ASP A 321 23.53 -12.47 -5.59
CA ASP A 321 24.88 -12.88 -5.18
C ASP A 321 24.97 -13.12 -3.66
N ALA A 322 23.94 -12.72 -2.90
CA ALA A 322 23.80 -12.96 -1.47
C ALA A 322 22.93 -14.18 -1.13
N THR A 323 22.31 -14.85 -2.12
CA THR A 323 21.54 -16.08 -1.84
C THR A 323 22.46 -17.23 -1.47
N PHE A 324 21.94 -18.16 -0.67
CA PHE A 324 22.62 -19.41 -0.32
C PHE A 324 22.32 -20.55 -1.32
N ALA A 325 21.65 -20.23 -2.43
CA ALA A 325 21.39 -21.16 -3.53
C ALA A 325 22.66 -21.60 -4.27
N GLU A 326 22.52 -22.73 -4.95
CA GLU A 326 23.50 -23.26 -5.89
C GLU A 326 23.71 -22.32 -7.08
N ASP A 327 24.88 -22.42 -7.74
CA ASP A 327 25.23 -21.51 -8.83
C ASP A 327 24.32 -21.65 -10.05
N GLU A 328 23.74 -22.82 -10.30
CA GLU A 328 22.75 -23.07 -11.34
C GLU A 328 21.50 -22.20 -11.13
N VAL A 329 20.99 -22.14 -9.89
CA VAL A 329 19.84 -21.30 -9.52
C VAL A 329 20.22 -19.83 -9.66
N LYS A 330 21.41 -19.42 -9.18
CA LYS A 330 21.90 -18.04 -9.35
C LYS A 330 22.02 -17.65 -10.84
N GLN A 331 22.49 -18.56 -11.70
CA GLN A 331 22.52 -18.35 -13.15
C GLN A 331 21.11 -18.21 -13.76
N GLN A 332 20.17 -19.07 -13.36
CA GLN A 332 18.77 -18.97 -13.79
C GLN A 332 18.13 -17.64 -13.36
N LEU A 333 18.33 -17.20 -12.12
CA LEU A 333 17.86 -15.90 -11.62
C LEU A 333 18.49 -14.72 -12.41
N ARG A 334 19.80 -14.78 -12.71
CA ARG A 334 20.48 -13.78 -13.55
C ARG A 334 19.92 -13.74 -14.98
N SER A 335 19.39 -14.85 -15.50
CA SER A 335 18.86 -14.98 -16.87
C SER A 335 17.48 -14.36 -17.10
N LEU A 336 16.65 -14.23 -16.05
CA LEU A 336 15.28 -13.68 -16.09
C LEU A 336 15.20 -12.29 -16.76
N ARG A 337 16.31 -11.53 -16.73
CA ARG A 337 16.45 -10.22 -17.39
C ARG A 337 16.08 -10.21 -18.89
N LYS A 338 16.25 -11.32 -19.63
CA LYS A 338 15.94 -11.36 -21.07
C LYS A 338 14.48 -10.98 -21.37
N LEU A 339 13.53 -11.36 -20.50
CA LEU A 339 12.10 -11.10 -20.72
C LEU A 339 11.72 -9.61 -20.60
N VAL A 340 12.38 -8.86 -19.71
CA VAL A 340 12.04 -7.45 -19.46
C VAL A 340 12.57 -6.53 -20.57
N GLU A 341 13.79 -6.76 -21.06
CA GLU A 341 14.38 -5.94 -22.13
C GLU A 341 13.82 -6.25 -23.53
N ILE A 342 13.42 -7.50 -23.81
CA ILE A 342 12.84 -7.89 -25.10
C ILE A 342 11.51 -7.16 -25.35
N ASN A 343 10.69 -6.96 -24.32
CA ASN A 343 9.45 -6.17 -24.43
C ASN A 343 9.71 -4.67 -24.68
N HIS A 344 10.90 -4.14 -24.35
CA HIS A 344 11.29 -2.77 -24.72
C HIS A 344 11.95 -2.69 -26.11
N ARG A 345 12.57 -3.76 -26.61
CA ARG A 345 13.16 -3.77 -27.96
C ARG A 345 12.14 -3.97 -29.09
N LYS A 346 10.97 -4.57 -28.82
CA LYS A 346 9.86 -4.65 -29.80
C LYS A 346 9.18 -3.31 -30.09
N THR A 347 9.46 -2.26 -29.30
CA THR A 347 9.05 -0.88 -29.60
C THR A 347 10.23 -0.07 -30.15
N ARG A 348 10.62 -0.36 -31.40
CA ARG A 348 11.44 0.54 -32.23
C ARG A 348 10.69 0.80 -33.54
N PRO A 349 10.54 2.06 -34.00
CA PRO A 349 9.98 2.33 -35.31
C PRO A 349 10.95 1.84 -36.38
N PHE A 350 10.45 1.05 -37.32
CA PHE A 350 11.17 0.74 -38.57
C PHE A 350 11.22 2.01 -39.41
N PHE A 351 12.37 2.69 -39.41
CA PHE A 351 12.76 3.59 -40.49
C PHE A 351 13.87 2.91 -41.28
N THR A 352 13.49 2.28 -42.38
CA THR A 352 14.42 1.85 -43.43
C THR A 352 14.18 2.75 -44.63
N ALA A 353 15.21 3.47 -45.05
CA ALA A 353 15.13 4.34 -46.23
C ALA A 353 15.02 3.48 -47.50
N ALA A 354 14.19 3.93 -48.44
CA ALA A 354 14.24 3.48 -49.83
C ALA A 354 14.23 4.73 -50.73
N THR A 355 15.25 4.84 -51.56
CA THR A 355 15.52 5.99 -52.43
C THR A 355 14.77 5.90 -53.75
N ALA A 356 14.27 7.06 -54.21
CA ALA A 356 14.09 7.51 -55.59
C ALA A 356 13.84 6.50 -56.73
N SER A 357 12.74 6.69 -57.44
CA SER A 357 12.74 6.85 -58.92
C SER A 357 11.43 7.50 -59.38
N GLY A 358 11.48 8.27 -60.47
CA GLY A 358 10.33 9.04 -60.98
C GLY A 358 9.64 8.37 -62.17
N GLY A 359 8.44 8.85 -62.51
CA GLY A 359 7.70 8.41 -63.70
C GLY A 359 6.34 9.10 -63.82
N THR A 360 6.21 10.00 -64.79
CA THR A 360 4.97 10.75 -65.11
C THR A 360 4.10 10.02 -66.12
N VAL A 361 2.81 9.86 -65.86
CA VAL A 361 1.76 9.70 -66.90
C VAL A 361 0.48 10.42 -66.46
N SER A 362 -0.20 11.06 -67.41
CA SER A 362 -1.49 11.75 -67.27
C SER A 362 -2.60 10.96 -67.97
N LEU A 363 -3.88 11.10 -67.55
CA LEU A 363 -5.03 11.44 -68.43
C LEU A 363 -6.43 11.14 -67.80
N THR A 364 -7.23 12.22 -67.68
CA THR A 364 -8.71 12.36 -67.88
C THR A 364 -9.78 11.49 -67.15
N PRO A 365 -10.96 12.10 -66.80
CA PRO A 365 -12.12 11.42 -66.16
C PRO A 365 -13.37 11.26 -67.06
N PRO A 366 -14.35 10.44 -66.64
CA PRO A 366 -15.80 10.73 -66.82
C PRO A 366 -16.58 10.58 -65.49
N GLN A 367 -17.41 11.53 -65.04
CA GLN A 367 -18.77 11.94 -65.46
C GLN A 367 -19.94 11.04 -65.00
N PHE A 368 -20.99 11.71 -64.49
CA PHE A 368 -22.23 11.18 -63.92
C PHE A 368 -23.30 10.85 -64.99
N SER A 369 -24.29 10.00 -64.67
CA SER A 369 -25.73 10.33 -64.40
C SER A 369 -26.58 9.03 -64.31
N PRO A 370 -27.94 8.99 -64.22
CA PRO A 370 -28.63 8.29 -63.11
C PRO A 370 -29.68 7.24 -63.58
N LEU A 371 -30.47 6.66 -62.66
CA LEU A 371 -31.89 6.30 -62.88
C LEU A 371 -32.59 5.81 -61.59
N PHE A 372 -33.86 6.19 -61.41
CA PHE A 372 -34.82 5.70 -60.39
C PHE A 372 -35.64 4.51 -60.94
N PRO A 373 -36.46 3.83 -60.11
CA PRO A 373 -37.90 4.17 -60.13
C PRO A 373 -38.62 4.21 -58.76
N HIS A 374 -39.82 4.80 -58.77
CA HIS A 374 -40.76 4.98 -57.64
C HIS A 374 -41.70 3.77 -57.39
N PHE A 375 -42.40 3.81 -56.23
CA PHE A 375 -43.86 3.64 -55.96
C PHE A 375 -44.04 3.05 -54.54
N SER A 376 -45.01 3.35 -53.65
CA SER A 376 -45.88 4.51 -53.33
C SER A 376 -46.90 4.07 -52.24
N HIS A 377 -47.07 4.85 -51.17
CA HIS A 377 -48.26 4.99 -50.27
C HIS A 377 -49.22 3.81 -49.91
N ARG A 378 -49.51 3.62 -48.60
CA ARG A 378 -50.72 4.18 -47.90
C ARG A 378 -50.75 3.89 -46.37
N LEU A 379 -51.75 4.47 -45.68
CA LEU A 379 -51.86 4.67 -44.22
C LEU A 379 -53.00 3.85 -43.56
N SER A 380 -52.78 3.42 -42.30
CA SER A 380 -53.71 3.37 -41.13
C SER A 380 -55.08 2.62 -41.28
N PRO A 381 -55.98 2.47 -40.25
CA PRO A 381 -55.97 2.99 -38.86
C PRO A 381 -56.37 2.01 -37.71
N LEU A 382 -56.64 2.61 -36.54
CA LEU A 382 -56.88 2.07 -35.19
C LEU A 382 -58.11 1.15 -34.98
N SER A 383 -58.04 0.27 -33.97
CA SER A 383 -58.94 0.20 -32.78
C SER A 383 -59.27 -1.23 -32.27
N LYS A 384 -59.16 -1.47 -30.94
CA LYS A 384 -60.14 -2.19 -30.08
C LYS A 384 -59.68 -2.32 -28.61
N TRP A 385 -60.69 -2.38 -27.74
CA TRP A 385 -60.75 -2.10 -26.29
C TRP A 385 -60.28 -3.16 -25.27
N PHE A 386 -59.90 -2.65 -24.07
CA PHE A 386 -60.10 -3.10 -22.67
C PHE A 386 -59.91 -4.58 -22.18
N VAL A 387 -58.86 -4.79 -21.35
CA VAL A 387 -58.86 -5.08 -19.87
C VAL A 387 -59.79 -6.19 -19.32
N PRO A 388 -59.27 -7.20 -18.56
CA PRO A 388 -59.18 -7.10 -17.09
C PRO A 388 -57.87 -7.58 -16.42
N LEU A 389 -57.68 -7.14 -15.16
CA LEU A 389 -56.58 -7.48 -14.25
C LEU A 389 -56.56 -8.97 -13.85
N ASN A 390 -55.34 -9.51 -13.65
CA ASN A 390 -54.95 -10.27 -12.46
C ASN A 390 -53.42 -10.46 -12.43
N GLY A 391 -52.81 -10.32 -11.25
CA GLY A 391 -51.42 -10.77 -11.00
C GLY A 391 -51.36 -12.23 -10.52
N PRO A 392 -50.21 -12.74 -10.00
CA PRO A 392 -49.00 -12.00 -9.66
C PRO A 392 -47.65 -12.69 -10.02
N LEU A 393 -46.54 -12.08 -9.56
CA LEU A 393 -45.20 -12.65 -9.29
C LEU A 393 -44.17 -12.87 -10.43
N PHE A 394 -42.93 -12.46 -10.09
CA PHE A 394 -41.61 -12.75 -10.69
C PHE A 394 -41.35 -12.45 -12.18
N LEU A 395 -40.87 -11.23 -12.44
CA LEU A 395 -39.95 -10.95 -13.54
C LEU A 395 -38.53 -11.44 -13.21
N SER A 396 -37.95 -12.24 -14.10
CA SER A 396 -36.50 -12.44 -14.16
C SER A 396 -35.90 -11.54 -15.25
N SER A 397 -34.78 -10.89 -14.90
CA SER A 397 -33.86 -10.01 -15.65
C SER A 397 -34.00 -9.92 -17.18
N PRO A 398 -33.89 -8.72 -17.80
CA PRO A 398 -32.57 -8.09 -18.05
C PRO A 398 -32.62 -6.53 -17.99
N PRO A 399 -31.73 -5.75 -18.64
CA PRO A 399 -30.29 -5.62 -18.37
C PRO A 399 -29.86 -4.16 -18.07
N TRP A 400 -28.83 -3.95 -17.23
CA TRP A 400 -28.02 -2.72 -17.29
C TRP A 400 -26.56 -2.97 -16.90
N LYS A 401 -25.63 -2.62 -17.80
CA LYS A 401 -24.19 -2.51 -17.55
C LYS A 401 -23.75 -1.10 -17.94
N LEU A 402 -23.53 -0.23 -16.97
CA LEU A 402 -22.68 0.97 -17.09
C LEU A 402 -22.16 1.38 -15.70
N LEU A 403 -20.94 1.92 -15.66
CA LEU A 403 -20.18 2.36 -14.48
C LEU A 403 -19.86 1.30 -13.39
N GLN A 404 -18.85 0.48 -13.67
CA GLN A 404 -17.86 0.10 -12.66
C GLN A 404 -16.44 0.29 -13.20
N SER A 405 -15.60 0.94 -12.40
CA SER A 405 -14.14 0.81 -12.45
C SER A 405 -13.69 0.43 -11.02
N ALA A 406 -12.69 -0.42 -10.80
CA ALA A 406 -11.62 -0.83 -11.71
C ALA A 406 -11.19 -2.30 -11.51
N THR A 407 -10.80 -2.96 -12.61
CA THR A 407 -9.59 -3.82 -12.73
C THR A 407 -9.35 -4.13 -14.23
N PRO A 408 -8.13 -4.51 -14.65
CA PRO A 408 -7.70 -4.39 -16.05
C PRO A 408 -7.68 -5.71 -16.83
N LEU A 409 -7.91 -5.66 -18.15
CA LEU A 409 -7.20 -6.53 -19.12
C LEU A 409 -7.29 -6.03 -20.57
N HIS A 410 -6.28 -6.43 -21.35
CA HIS A 410 -5.84 -5.97 -22.68
C HIS A 410 -6.85 -5.43 -23.72
N TRP A 411 -6.37 -4.44 -24.50
CA TRP A 411 -6.81 -4.22 -25.89
C TRP A 411 -5.64 -4.26 -26.87
N ARG A 412 -5.88 -4.90 -28.03
CA ARG A 412 -4.97 -5.07 -29.17
C ARG A 412 -5.31 -4.00 -30.20
N GLY A 413 -4.31 -3.28 -30.73
CA GLY A 413 -4.56 -2.05 -31.48
C GLY A 413 -5.22 -2.21 -32.86
N ASN A 414 -5.92 -1.15 -33.28
CA ASN A 414 -5.85 -0.48 -34.59
C ASN A 414 -6.57 0.88 -34.45
N GLY A 415 -6.16 1.94 -35.15
CA GLY A 415 -6.58 3.31 -34.81
C GLY A 415 -6.82 4.27 -35.98
N ALA A 416 -7.31 5.48 -35.63
CA ALA A 416 -7.39 6.73 -36.42
C ALA A 416 -7.64 7.89 -35.40
N VAL A 417 -6.97 9.06 -35.36
CA VAL A 417 -6.74 10.14 -36.37
C VAL A 417 -8.03 10.96 -36.60
N LEU A 418 -8.13 12.29 -36.36
CA LEU A 418 -7.21 13.41 -35.97
C LEU A 418 -8.03 14.49 -35.18
N LYS A 419 -7.50 15.54 -34.52
CA LYS A 419 -7.11 16.85 -35.12
C LYS A 419 -6.36 17.81 -34.16
N LYS A 420 -5.70 18.82 -34.76
CA LYS A 420 -4.78 19.83 -34.19
C LYS A 420 -5.46 21.22 -34.13
N VAL A 421 -5.15 22.07 -33.15
CA VAL A 421 -5.36 23.54 -33.17
C VAL A 421 -4.14 24.23 -32.56
N GLU A 422 -3.82 25.44 -33.03
CA GLU A 422 -2.60 26.21 -32.74
C GLU A 422 -2.84 27.49 -31.93
N ALA A 423 -1.76 27.94 -31.29
CA ALA A 423 -1.38 29.32 -30.96
C ALA A 423 -2.28 30.20 -30.05
N LEU A 424 -1.65 30.75 -28.99
CA LEU A 424 -1.45 32.20 -28.89
C LEU A 424 -0.27 32.57 -27.96
N ASN A 425 0.59 33.47 -28.45
CA ASN A 425 1.66 34.12 -27.68
C ASN A 425 1.13 35.39 -27.02
N LEU A 426 1.67 35.79 -25.86
CA LEU A 426 1.89 37.20 -25.54
C LEU A 426 3.18 37.38 -24.70
N ARG A 427 3.89 38.47 -24.96
CA ARG A 427 5.18 38.86 -24.36
C ARG A 427 4.99 39.83 -23.20
N LEU A 428 6.03 39.96 -22.36
CA LEU A 428 6.74 41.19 -21.92
C LEU A 428 7.36 40.96 -20.52
N ASP A 429 8.50 41.52 -20.11
CA ASP A 429 9.74 41.88 -20.82
C ASP A 429 10.83 42.23 -19.77
N ARG A 430 12.12 41.92 -20.03
CA ARG A 430 13.33 42.69 -19.58
C ARG A 430 13.55 42.86 -18.02
N ILE A 431 14.72 43.08 -17.39
CA ILE A 431 16.12 43.42 -17.71
C ILE A 431 17.06 42.75 -16.67
N ARG A 432 18.18 42.11 -17.07
CA ARG A 432 19.52 42.41 -16.51
C ARG A 432 20.64 41.90 -17.43
N SER A 433 21.62 42.77 -17.66
CA SER A 433 22.63 42.65 -18.71
C SER A 433 23.83 41.80 -18.31
N ARG A 434 24.42 41.13 -19.32
CA ARG A 434 25.80 40.65 -19.27
C ARG A 434 26.76 41.79 -19.62
N THR A 435 27.91 41.81 -18.96
CA THR A 435 29.18 42.20 -19.59
C THR A 435 30.22 41.10 -19.33
N ARG A 436 31.09 40.88 -20.31
CA ARG A 436 32.22 39.93 -20.32
C ARG A 436 33.44 40.71 -20.80
N PHE A 437 34.58 40.63 -20.13
CA PHE A 437 35.91 40.70 -20.76
C PHE A 437 36.95 39.91 -19.90
N PRO A 438 38.07 39.40 -20.46
CA PRO A 438 38.95 38.43 -19.79
C PRO A 438 40.44 38.87 -19.63
N ARG A 439 41.27 38.00 -19.00
CA ARG A 439 42.75 38.09 -18.78
C ARG A 439 43.18 39.16 -17.73
N GLN A 440 44.30 39.06 -17.00
CA GLN A 440 45.45 38.13 -16.94
C GLN A 440 46.21 38.29 -15.60
N LEU A 441 47.04 37.29 -15.18
CA LEU A 441 48.14 37.37 -14.17
C LEU A 441 47.76 37.78 -12.72
N GLY A 442 48.42 37.34 -11.65
CA GLY A 442 49.48 36.33 -11.46
C GLY A 442 50.21 36.52 -10.11
N LEU A 443 50.40 35.45 -9.31
CA LEU A 443 51.09 35.41 -8.00
C LEU A 443 50.41 36.29 -6.89
N GLN A 444 50.60 36.08 -5.58
CA GLN A 444 51.45 35.16 -4.80
C GLN A 444 50.76 34.80 -3.46
N SER A 445 51.24 33.75 -2.78
CA SER A 445 50.76 33.27 -1.48
C SER A 445 51.31 34.07 -0.28
N VAL A 446 50.45 34.48 0.67
CA VAL A 446 50.80 34.62 2.10
C VAL A 446 49.58 34.28 2.99
N VAL A 447 49.82 33.48 4.03
CA VAL A 447 49.00 33.22 5.22
C VAL A 447 49.98 33.40 6.39
N PRO A 448 49.70 34.18 7.46
CA PRO A 448 48.91 33.62 8.57
C PRO A 448 48.03 34.58 9.41
N ASN A 449 47.04 33.96 10.07
CA ASN A 449 46.39 34.24 11.38
C ASN A 449 46.53 35.62 12.04
N VAL A 450 45.43 36.08 12.68
CA VAL A 450 45.30 36.11 14.18
C VAL A 450 43.98 36.76 14.64
N LEU A 451 43.30 36.09 15.60
CA LEU A 451 42.32 36.54 16.62
C LEU A 451 40.96 37.23 16.25
N THR A 452 39.89 36.45 16.46
CA THR A 452 38.70 36.71 17.30
C THR A 452 38.00 38.09 17.34
N VAL A 453 36.67 38.07 17.24
CA VAL A 453 35.73 38.58 18.27
C VAL A 453 34.41 37.80 18.15
N ASP A 454 33.89 37.30 19.26
CA ASP A 454 32.53 36.74 19.36
C ASP A 454 31.46 37.84 19.28
N ARG A 455 30.33 37.55 18.63
CA ARG A 455 29.03 38.00 19.15
C ARG A 455 27.86 37.16 18.63
N ASN A 456 27.02 36.73 19.57
CA ASN A 456 25.70 36.18 19.32
C ASN A 456 24.87 37.14 18.47
N ASP A 457 24.18 36.60 17.46
CA ASP A 457 22.84 37.05 17.10
C ASP A 457 21.96 35.83 16.78
N SER A 458 21.31 35.33 17.83
CA SER A 458 20.20 34.39 17.72
C SER A 458 18.88 35.16 17.81
N LYS A 459 18.11 35.20 16.72
CA LYS A 459 16.63 35.29 16.61
C LYS A 459 16.17 36.05 15.35
N GLU A 460 16.19 35.40 14.18
CA GLU A 460 15.29 35.78 13.07
C GLU A 460 15.18 34.70 11.97
N GLU A 461 14.70 33.47 12.28
CA GLU A 461 14.48 32.47 11.20
C GLU A 461 13.28 31.50 11.36
N ASP A 462 12.48 31.60 12.43
CA ASP A 462 11.40 30.62 12.70
C ASP A 462 10.08 30.94 11.95
N GLY A 463 9.67 32.21 11.94
CA GLY A 463 8.42 32.64 11.29
C GLY A 463 8.33 32.32 9.79
N GLY A 464 9.47 32.35 9.09
CA GLY A 464 9.55 32.08 7.64
C GLY A 464 9.36 30.61 7.24
N LYS A 465 9.72 29.66 8.12
CA LYS A 465 9.51 28.21 7.89
C LYS A 465 8.07 27.81 8.20
N LEU A 466 7.48 28.38 9.25
CA LEU A 466 6.08 28.18 9.62
C LEU A 466 5.11 28.63 8.50
N ILE A 467 5.27 29.84 7.96
CA ILE A 467 4.38 30.35 6.90
C ILE A 467 4.49 29.51 5.61
N LYS A 468 5.69 29.03 5.25
CA LYS A 468 5.89 28.13 4.11
C LYS A 468 5.34 26.72 4.32
N SER A 469 5.19 26.26 5.57
CA SER A 469 4.52 25.00 5.91
C SER A 469 2.98 25.11 5.76
N PHE A 470 2.42 26.27 6.11
CA PHE A 470 0.98 26.54 6.00
C PHE A 470 0.51 26.70 4.54
N VAL A 471 1.22 27.47 3.71
CA VAL A 471 0.78 27.87 2.36
C VAL A 471 1.34 26.94 1.29
N ASN A 472 0.82 25.71 1.25
CA ASN A 472 1.07 24.75 0.16
C ASN A 472 -0.04 24.82 -0.91
N VAL A 473 0.27 24.45 -2.16
CA VAL A 473 -0.68 24.51 -3.29
C VAL A 473 -2.01 23.78 -3.03
N PRO A 474 -2.05 22.55 -2.46
CA PRO A 474 -3.32 21.92 -2.08
C PRO A 474 -4.11 22.75 -1.06
N ASN A 475 -3.47 23.14 0.05
CA ASN A 475 -4.11 23.95 1.10
C ASN A 475 -4.68 25.26 0.56
N MET A 476 -4.03 25.88 -0.43
CA MET A 476 -4.51 27.11 -1.08
C MET A 476 -5.80 26.88 -1.89
N ILE A 477 -5.97 25.71 -2.50
CA ILE A 477 -7.21 25.34 -3.20
C ILE A 477 -8.33 25.11 -2.18
N SER A 478 -8.06 24.42 -1.06
CA SER A 478 -9.02 24.23 0.03
C SER A 478 -9.41 25.54 0.73
N MET A 479 -8.47 26.47 0.90
CA MET A 479 -8.76 27.85 1.35
C MET A 479 -9.66 28.58 0.34
N ALA A 480 -9.43 28.40 -0.97
CA ALA A 480 -10.29 28.99 -2.00
C ALA A 480 -11.72 28.41 -1.97
N ARG A 481 -11.89 27.10 -1.69
CA ARG A 481 -13.21 26.48 -1.42
C ARG A 481 -13.91 27.10 -0.21
N LEU A 482 -13.17 27.35 0.88
CA LEU A 482 -13.72 27.97 2.09
C LEU A 482 -14.23 29.40 1.81
N VAL A 483 -13.52 30.17 0.97
CA VAL A 483 -13.96 31.50 0.52
C VAL A 483 -15.11 31.42 -0.50
N SER A 484 -15.17 30.38 -1.33
CA SER A 484 -16.22 30.27 -2.36
C SER A 484 -17.62 30.02 -1.77
N GLY A 485 -17.74 29.44 -0.57
CA GLY A 485 -19.01 29.28 0.13
C GLY A 485 -19.78 30.60 0.32
N PRO A 486 -19.23 31.59 1.05
CA PRO A 486 -19.83 32.92 1.19
C PRO A 486 -20.06 33.65 -0.14
N VAL A 487 -19.18 33.48 -1.14
CA VAL A 487 -19.36 34.07 -2.47
C VAL A 487 -20.57 33.47 -3.18
N LEU A 488 -20.73 32.14 -3.17
CA LEU A 488 -21.89 31.47 -3.76
C LEU A 488 -23.19 31.82 -3.04
N TRP A 489 -23.16 31.98 -1.71
CA TRP A 489 -24.31 32.53 -0.97
C TRP A 489 -24.67 33.91 -1.50
N TRP A 490 -23.71 34.83 -1.56
CA TRP A 490 -23.94 36.17 -2.11
C TRP A 490 -24.49 36.14 -3.55
N MET A 491 -23.98 35.27 -4.42
CA MET A 491 -24.47 35.13 -5.80
C MET A 491 -25.91 34.62 -5.86
N ILE A 492 -26.27 33.61 -5.06
CA ILE A 492 -27.65 33.10 -4.97
C ILE A 492 -28.59 34.16 -4.39
N SER A 493 -28.16 34.89 -3.35
CA SER A 493 -28.93 36.00 -2.76
C SER A 493 -29.17 37.17 -3.73
N ASN A 494 -28.28 37.38 -4.70
CA ASN A 494 -28.43 38.37 -5.77
C ASN A 494 -28.98 37.78 -7.09
N GLU A 495 -29.57 36.58 -7.04
CA GLU A 495 -30.30 35.95 -8.17
C GLU A 495 -29.42 35.65 -9.39
N MET A 496 -28.10 35.57 -9.19
CA MET A 496 -27.11 35.24 -10.23
C MET A 496 -26.99 33.73 -10.44
N TYR A 497 -28.12 33.06 -10.71
CA TYR A 497 -28.27 31.61 -10.62
C TYR A 497 -27.35 30.80 -11.55
N SER A 498 -27.29 31.10 -12.86
CA SER A 498 -26.31 30.52 -13.79
C SER A 498 -24.87 30.62 -13.29
N SER A 499 -24.48 31.78 -12.77
CA SER A 499 -23.13 32.03 -12.29
C SER A 499 -22.85 31.29 -10.98
N ALA A 500 -23.84 31.17 -10.09
CA ALA A 500 -23.75 30.38 -8.86
C ALA A 500 -23.65 28.87 -9.17
N PHE A 501 -24.40 28.37 -10.15
CA PHE A 501 -24.28 26.99 -10.62
C PHE A 501 -22.87 26.70 -11.16
N LEU A 502 -22.34 27.57 -12.02
CA LEU A 502 -20.99 27.43 -12.55
C LEU A 502 -19.92 27.48 -11.44
N GLY A 503 -20.04 28.43 -10.50
CA GLY A 503 -19.12 28.55 -9.37
C GLY A 503 -19.18 27.35 -8.41
N LEU A 504 -20.36 26.76 -8.21
CA LEU A 504 -20.54 25.53 -7.45
C LEU A 504 -19.90 24.33 -8.16
N ALA A 505 -20.09 24.21 -9.48
CA ALA A 505 -19.44 23.16 -10.28
C ALA A 505 -17.90 23.27 -10.26
N VAL A 506 -17.36 24.50 -10.35
CA VAL A 506 -15.91 24.75 -10.22
C VAL A 506 -15.40 24.42 -8.81
N SER A 507 -16.13 24.82 -7.76
CA SER A 507 -15.74 24.50 -6.38
C SER A 507 -15.79 22.99 -6.11
N GLY A 508 -16.81 22.29 -6.61
CA GLY A 508 -16.90 20.82 -6.53
C GLY A 508 -15.79 20.10 -7.32
N ALA A 509 -15.41 20.62 -8.49
CA ALA A 509 -14.27 20.11 -9.24
C ALA A 509 -12.92 20.36 -8.54
N SER A 510 -12.84 21.41 -7.73
CA SER A 510 -11.61 21.76 -7.01
C SER A 510 -11.26 20.79 -5.87
N ASP A 511 -12.24 20.13 -5.24
CA ASP A 511 -12.01 19.03 -4.28
C ASP A 511 -11.36 17.79 -4.93
N TRP A 512 -11.78 17.45 -6.15
CA TRP A 512 -11.07 16.41 -6.90
C TRP A 512 -9.64 16.87 -7.28
N LEU A 513 -9.49 18.16 -7.60
CA LEU A 513 -8.23 18.74 -8.03
C LEU A 513 -7.19 18.84 -6.90
N ASP A 514 -7.53 19.32 -5.71
CA ASP A 514 -6.57 19.40 -4.60
C ASP A 514 -6.15 18.01 -4.11
N GLY A 515 -7.08 17.07 -3.99
CA GLY A 515 -6.76 15.67 -3.78
C GLY A 515 -5.85 15.11 -4.87
N TYR A 516 -6.08 15.45 -6.15
CA TYR A 516 -5.21 15.03 -7.26
C TYR A 516 -3.83 15.70 -7.22
N VAL A 517 -3.76 16.99 -6.90
CA VAL A 517 -2.53 17.77 -6.80
C VAL A 517 -1.70 17.33 -5.60
N ALA A 518 -2.31 17.09 -4.44
CA ALA A 518 -1.65 16.51 -3.27
C ALA A 518 -1.05 15.13 -3.59
N ARG A 519 -1.83 14.24 -4.22
CA ARG A 519 -1.35 12.91 -4.68
C ARG A 519 -0.22 13.02 -5.71
N ARG A 520 -0.25 14.01 -6.61
CA ARG A 520 0.77 14.21 -7.66
C ARG A 520 2.04 14.89 -7.15
N MET A 521 1.92 15.81 -6.19
CA MET A 521 3.03 16.55 -5.58
C MET A 521 3.62 15.83 -4.35
N LYS A 522 2.97 14.78 -3.83
CA LYS A 522 3.36 14.02 -2.63
C LYS A 522 3.46 14.88 -1.35
N ILE A 523 2.65 15.95 -1.26
CA ILE A 523 2.62 16.84 -0.10
C ILE A 523 1.59 16.31 0.91
N ASN A 524 2.07 15.81 2.05
CA ASN A 524 1.23 15.45 3.18
C ASN A 524 1.19 16.65 4.15
N SER A 525 0.14 17.47 4.07
CA SER A 525 -0.06 18.58 5.02
C SER A 525 -1.03 18.16 6.13
N VAL A 526 -0.56 18.19 7.38
CA VAL A 526 -1.40 18.01 8.57
C VAL A 526 -2.52 19.05 8.63
N VAL A 527 -2.26 20.27 8.13
CA VAL A 527 -3.29 21.32 8.01
C VAL A 527 -4.33 20.94 6.96
N GLY A 528 -3.90 20.43 5.79
CA GLY A 528 -4.80 19.99 4.71
C GLY A 528 -5.81 18.95 5.18
N SER A 529 -5.38 17.93 5.95
CA SER A 529 -6.28 16.88 6.46
C SER A 529 -7.43 17.38 7.35
N TYR A 530 -7.34 18.59 7.90
CA TYR A 530 -8.45 19.26 8.62
C TYR A 530 -9.15 20.32 7.79
N LEU A 531 -8.41 20.99 6.92
CA LEU A 531 -8.92 22.08 6.11
C LEU A 531 -9.88 21.59 5.02
N ASP A 532 -9.59 20.48 4.36
CA ASP A 532 -10.42 19.97 3.25
C ASP A 532 -11.84 19.59 3.72
N PRO A 533 -12.04 18.77 4.79
CA PRO A 533 -13.38 18.46 5.29
C PRO A 533 -14.12 19.66 5.88
N LEU A 534 -13.39 20.66 6.40
CA LEU A 534 -13.98 21.90 6.91
C LEU A 534 -14.48 22.78 5.76
N ALA A 535 -13.69 22.95 4.71
CA ALA A 535 -14.02 23.76 3.54
C ALA A 535 -15.31 23.25 2.86
N ASP A 536 -15.48 21.93 2.73
CA ASP A 536 -16.69 21.34 2.17
C ASP A 536 -17.94 21.62 3.00
N LYS A 537 -17.85 21.56 4.35
CA LYS A 537 -18.99 21.87 5.21
C LYS A 537 -19.36 23.34 5.20
N VAL A 538 -18.38 24.23 5.12
CA VAL A 538 -18.62 25.68 4.93
C VAL A 538 -19.28 25.95 3.57
N LEU A 539 -18.74 25.38 2.49
CA LEU A 539 -19.26 25.51 1.13
C LEU A 539 -20.72 25.06 1.02
N ILE A 540 -21.00 23.82 1.43
CA ILE A 540 -22.36 23.24 1.37
C ILE A 540 -23.30 23.98 2.32
N GLY A 541 -22.84 24.38 3.51
CA GLY A 541 -23.63 25.14 4.49
C GLY A 541 -24.08 26.50 3.96
N CYS A 542 -23.15 27.28 3.37
CA CYS A 542 -23.47 28.58 2.78
C CYS A 542 -24.47 28.47 1.61
N VAL A 543 -24.28 27.51 0.71
CA VAL A 543 -25.22 27.25 -0.40
C VAL A 543 -26.59 26.84 0.14
N ALA A 544 -26.65 25.92 1.10
CA ALA A 544 -27.91 25.44 1.67
C ALA A 544 -28.71 26.56 2.37
N VAL A 545 -28.04 27.44 3.12
CA VAL A 545 -28.68 28.62 3.73
C VAL A 545 -29.21 29.58 2.66
N ALA A 546 -28.43 29.87 1.62
CA ALA A 546 -28.84 30.76 0.54
C ALA A 546 -30.07 30.21 -0.22
N MET A 547 -30.14 28.91 -0.44
CA MET A 547 -31.29 28.26 -1.09
C MET A 547 -32.57 28.30 -0.26
N VAL A 548 -32.48 28.23 1.07
CA VAL A 548 -33.63 28.45 1.96
C VAL A 548 -34.05 29.91 1.95
N GLN A 549 -33.10 30.86 1.94
CA GLN A 549 -33.38 32.30 1.90
C GLN A 549 -34.03 32.78 0.59
N LYS A 550 -33.92 32.00 -0.49
CA LYS A 550 -34.55 32.25 -1.80
C LYS A 550 -35.71 31.29 -2.11
N ASP A 551 -36.23 30.59 -1.09
CA ASP A 551 -37.34 29.63 -1.20
C ASP A 551 -37.14 28.52 -2.27
N LEU A 552 -35.89 28.25 -2.67
CA LEU A 552 -35.52 27.23 -3.66
C LEU A 552 -35.62 25.81 -3.10
N LEU A 553 -35.42 25.65 -1.79
CA LEU A 553 -35.56 24.39 -1.08
C LEU A 553 -36.28 24.59 0.26
N HIS A 554 -37.16 23.65 0.59
CA HIS A 554 -37.92 23.68 1.83
C HIS A 554 -36.99 23.63 3.07
N PRO A 555 -37.15 24.52 4.07
CA PRO A 555 -36.25 24.61 5.22
C PRO A 555 -36.16 23.30 6.01
N GLY A 556 -37.26 22.55 6.12
CA GLY A 556 -37.27 21.23 6.77
C GLY A 556 -36.39 20.18 6.08
N LEU A 557 -36.27 20.22 4.74
CA LEU A 557 -35.39 19.30 4.01
C LEU A 557 -33.92 19.60 4.30
N VAL A 558 -33.55 20.88 4.19
CA VAL A 558 -32.20 21.36 4.49
C VAL A 558 -31.83 21.08 5.95
N GLY A 559 -32.75 21.30 6.88
CA GLY A 559 -32.59 20.95 8.29
C GLY A 559 -32.28 19.46 8.52
N ILE A 560 -33.00 18.55 7.87
CA ILE A 560 -32.75 17.09 7.98
C ILE A 560 -31.35 16.73 7.45
N VAL A 561 -30.90 17.32 6.34
CA VAL A 561 -29.58 17.07 5.76
C VAL A 561 -28.45 17.60 6.64
N LEU A 562 -28.57 18.84 7.14
CA LEU A 562 -27.58 19.45 8.03
C LEU A 562 -27.53 18.73 9.39
N LEU A 563 -28.68 18.37 9.96
CA LEU A 563 -28.75 17.65 11.24
C LEU A 563 -28.07 16.28 11.16
N ARG A 564 -28.25 15.54 10.06
CA ARG A 564 -27.50 14.29 9.80
C ARG A 564 -25.98 14.54 9.84
N ASP A 565 -25.52 15.54 9.09
CA ASP A 565 -24.08 15.79 8.95
C ASP A 565 -23.44 16.20 10.28
N VAL A 566 -24.12 17.05 11.06
CA VAL A 566 -23.72 17.39 12.43
C VAL A 566 -23.73 16.15 13.34
N ALA A 567 -24.74 15.29 13.26
CA ALA A 567 -24.82 14.06 14.05
C ALA A 567 -23.71 13.05 13.71
N LEU A 568 -23.32 12.93 12.43
CA LEU A 568 -22.22 12.06 12.00
C LEU A 568 -20.86 12.59 12.50
N VAL A 569 -20.60 13.89 12.37
CA VAL A 569 -19.36 14.51 12.88
C VAL A 569 -19.30 14.44 14.40
N GLY A 570 -20.39 14.81 15.08
CA GLY A 570 -20.50 14.72 16.55
C GLY A 570 -20.35 13.29 17.07
N GLY A 571 -20.92 12.29 16.38
CA GLY A 571 -20.74 10.87 16.71
C GLY A 571 -19.29 10.40 16.57
N ALA A 572 -18.57 10.83 15.52
CA ALA A 572 -17.16 10.52 15.34
C ALA A 572 -16.28 11.17 16.43
N VAL A 573 -16.54 12.44 16.76
CA VAL A 573 -15.87 13.17 17.86
C VAL A 573 -16.14 12.50 19.20
N TYR A 574 -17.38 12.11 19.49
CA TYR A 574 -17.76 11.43 20.72
C TYR A 574 -17.09 10.05 20.86
N LEU A 575 -17.04 9.26 19.79
CA LEU A 575 -16.31 7.99 19.77
C LEU A 575 -14.81 8.17 19.98
N ARG A 576 -14.21 9.20 19.37
CA ARG A 576 -12.80 9.54 19.59
C ARG A 576 -12.52 9.98 21.03
N ALA A 577 -13.41 10.77 21.63
CA ALA A 577 -13.30 11.19 23.02
C ALA A 577 -13.40 10.01 24.00
N LEU A 578 -14.33 9.07 23.75
CA LEU A 578 -14.43 7.82 24.52
C LEU A 578 -13.17 6.95 24.39
N ASN A 579 -12.61 6.79 23.19
CA ASN A 579 -11.38 6.04 22.97
C ASN A 579 -10.13 6.66 23.63
N LEU A 580 -10.21 7.93 24.05
CA LEU A 580 -9.15 8.66 24.75
C LEU A 580 -9.47 8.86 26.25
N ASP A 581 -10.49 8.16 26.80
CA ASP A 581 -10.96 8.32 28.20
C ASP A 581 -11.20 9.79 28.61
N TRP A 582 -11.63 10.63 27.67
CA TRP A 582 -11.79 12.09 27.83
C TRP A 582 -10.52 12.84 28.28
N LYS A 583 -9.33 12.29 27.99
CA LYS A 583 -8.03 12.85 28.41
C LYS A 583 -7.08 13.00 27.21
N TRP A 584 -6.96 14.23 26.71
CA TRP A 584 -5.91 14.64 25.78
C TRP A 584 -5.28 15.95 26.26
N LYS A 585 -3.98 16.14 26.01
CA LYS A 585 -3.25 17.35 26.46
C LYS A 585 -3.40 18.51 25.47
N THR A 586 -3.53 18.18 24.20
CA THR A 586 -3.55 19.16 23.10
C THR A 586 -4.55 18.73 22.02
N TRP A 587 -5.14 19.68 21.30
CA TRP A 587 -6.06 19.37 20.19
C TRP A 587 -5.39 18.60 19.04
N SER A 588 -4.08 18.78 18.84
CA SER A 588 -3.29 17.92 17.95
C SER A 588 -3.42 16.45 18.31
N ASP A 589 -3.37 16.11 19.60
CA ASP A 589 -3.36 14.73 20.08
C ASP A 589 -4.73 14.07 19.90
N PHE A 590 -5.80 14.84 20.10
CA PHE A 590 -7.16 14.40 19.84
C PHE A 590 -7.35 13.98 18.38
N PHE A 591 -6.82 14.78 17.45
CA PHE A 591 -6.99 14.56 16.02
C PHE A 591 -5.87 13.75 15.34
N ASN A 592 -4.72 13.52 16.00
CA ASN A 592 -3.61 12.79 15.41
C ASN A 592 -3.98 11.31 15.16
N LEU A 593 -3.95 10.90 13.89
CA LEU A 593 -4.35 9.56 13.44
C LEU A 593 -3.18 8.56 13.35
N ASP A 594 -1.94 8.99 13.57
CA ASP A 594 -0.71 8.23 13.26
C ASP A 594 -0.38 7.08 14.27
N GLY A 595 -1.34 6.63 15.07
CA GLY A 595 -1.09 5.60 16.11
C GLY A 595 -2.30 4.79 16.55
N SER A 596 -3.42 4.85 15.84
CA SER A 596 -4.62 4.07 16.16
C SER A 596 -5.29 3.63 14.87
N SER A 597 -5.61 2.33 14.76
CA SER A 597 -6.21 1.75 13.56
C SER A 597 -7.41 2.60 13.11
N PRO A 598 -7.37 3.24 11.93
CA PRO A 598 -8.48 4.06 11.49
C PRO A 598 -9.66 3.13 11.28
N GLN A 599 -10.65 3.21 12.18
CA GLN A 599 -11.95 2.60 11.97
C GLN A 599 -12.60 3.30 10.78
N LYS A 600 -12.23 2.85 9.58
CA LYS A 600 -12.90 3.19 8.34
C LYS A 600 -14.31 2.65 8.46
N VAL A 601 -15.23 3.51 8.90
CA VAL A 601 -16.66 3.28 8.78
C VAL A 601 -16.92 3.15 7.29
N GLU A 602 -17.08 1.92 6.81
CA GLU A 602 -17.31 1.68 5.40
C GLU A 602 -18.54 2.46 4.95
N PRO A 603 -18.42 3.40 3.99
CA PRO A 603 -19.52 4.25 3.60
C PRO A 603 -20.62 3.39 2.96
N LEU A 604 -21.75 3.27 3.67
CA LEU A 604 -22.89 2.48 3.24
C LEU A 604 -23.29 2.89 1.81
N PHE A 605 -23.62 1.90 0.97
CA PHE A 605 -24.02 2.16 -0.42
C PHE A 605 -25.17 3.18 -0.52
N ILE A 606 -26.15 3.09 0.39
CA ILE A 606 -27.26 4.04 0.51
C ILE A 606 -26.81 5.49 0.76
N SER A 607 -25.69 5.68 1.48
CA SER A 607 -25.12 7.00 1.75
C SER A 607 -24.53 7.62 0.48
N LYS A 608 -23.81 6.82 -0.34
CA LYS A 608 -23.24 7.27 -1.62
C LYS A 608 -24.34 7.66 -2.62
N VAL A 609 -25.38 6.82 -2.72
CA VAL A 609 -26.56 7.10 -3.57
C VAL A 609 -27.27 8.37 -3.11
N ASN A 610 -27.44 8.57 -1.80
CA ASN A 610 -28.03 9.78 -1.25
C ASN A 610 -27.20 11.04 -1.58
N THR A 611 -25.87 10.99 -1.51
CA THR A 611 -25.00 12.12 -1.90
C THR A 611 -25.19 12.50 -3.38
N VAL A 612 -25.36 11.52 -4.28
CA VAL A 612 -25.65 11.80 -5.71
C VAL A 612 -26.98 12.53 -5.84
N PHE A 613 -28.06 12.05 -5.20
CA PHE A 613 -29.36 12.73 -5.24
C PHE A 613 -29.31 14.14 -4.61
N GLN A 614 -28.53 14.34 -3.54
CA GLN A 614 -28.33 15.65 -2.93
C GLN A 614 -27.65 16.64 -3.89
N LEU A 615 -26.58 16.22 -4.58
CA LEU A 615 -25.91 17.05 -5.58
C LEU A 615 -26.81 17.36 -6.78
N THR A 616 -27.56 16.37 -7.28
CA THR A 616 -28.54 16.56 -8.37
C THR A 616 -29.64 17.54 -7.96
N LEU A 617 -30.13 17.46 -6.71
CA LEU A 617 -31.15 18.36 -6.20
C LEU A 617 -30.65 19.79 -6.09
N VAL A 618 -29.46 20.00 -5.52
CA VAL A 618 -28.86 21.34 -5.40
C VAL A 618 -28.61 21.95 -6.78
N ALA A 619 -28.05 21.18 -7.73
CA ALA A 619 -27.88 21.60 -9.11
C ALA A 619 -29.20 22.00 -9.79
N GLY A 620 -30.22 21.15 -9.69
CA GLY A 620 -31.54 21.40 -10.29
C GLY A 620 -32.24 22.62 -9.69
N ALA A 621 -32.25 22.74 -8.36
CA ALA A 621 -32.92 23.84 -7.67
C ALA A 621 -32.20 25.19 -7.82
N ILE A 622 -30.88 25.23 -8.05
CA ILE A 622 -30.19 26.47 -8.44
C ILE A 622 -30.57 26.88 -9.87
N LEU A 623 -30.69 25.95 -10.82
CA LEU A 623 -31.02 26.26 -12.22
C LEU A 623 -32.52 26.52 -12.48
N GLN A 624 -33.39 26.08 -11.57
CA GLN A 624 -34.85 26.15 -11.71
C GLN A 624 -35.42 27.56 -11.96
N PRO A 625 -34.93 28.66 -11.32
CA PRO A 625 -35.47 29.99 -11.58
C PRO A 625 -35.18 30.53 -12.99
N GLU A 626 -34.13 30.04 -13.63
CA GLU A 626 -33.60 30.60 -14.89
C GLU A 626 -33.93 29.72 -16.11
N PHE A 627 -33.98 28.39 -15.94
CA PHE A 627 -34.24 27.43 -17.03
C PHE A 627 -35.43 26.49 -16.76
N GLY A 628 -36.08 26.63 -15.60
CA GLY A 628 -37.13 25.73 -15.16
C GLY A 628 -38.49 25.96 -15.84
N ASN A 629 -39.32 24.92 -15.80
CA ASN A 629 -40.72 24.95 -16.17
C ASN A 629 -41.56 24.23 -15.08
N PRO A 630 -42.90 24.17 -15.18
CA PRO A 630 -43.75 23.50 -14.17
C PRO A 630 -43.44 22.01 -13.99
N ASP A 631 -43.00 21.32 -15.05
CA ASP A 631 -42.62 19.91 -14.98
C ASP A 631 -41.32 19.74 -14.19
N THR A 632 -40.31 20.59 -14.41
CA THR A 632 -39.05 20.53 -13.64
C THR A 632 -39.24 20.92 -12.18
N GLN A 633 -40.17 21.82 -11.85
CA GLN A 633 -40.57 22.11 -10.47
C GLN A 633 -41.14 20.85 -9.77
N THR A 634 -41.93 20.09 -10.53
CA THR A 634 -42.51 18.82 -10.08
C THR A 634 -41.43 17.76 -9.87
N TRP A 635 -40.46 17.66 -10.78
CA TRP A 635 -39.28 16.79 -10.62
C TRP A 635 -38.40 17.16 -9.42
N ILE A 636 -38.16 18.45 -9.16
CA ILE A 636 -37.43 18.93 -7.97
C ILE A 636 -38.18 18.58 -6.69
N THR A 637 -39.51 18.62 -6.71
CA THR A 637 -40.36 18.22 -5.59
C THR A 637 -40.26 16.71 -5.31
N TYR A 638 -40.34 15.86 -6.35
CA TYR A 638 -40.12 14.41 -6.19
C TYR A 638 -38.70 14.08 -5.73
N LEU A 639 -37.70 14.77 -6.27
CA LEU A 639 -36.30 14.60 -5.88
C LEU A 639 -36.05 15.08 -4.44
N SER A 640 -36.75 16.12 -3.97
CA SER A 640 -36.74 16.57 -2.58
C SER A 640 -37.29 15.50 -1.62
N TRP A 641 -38.43 14.89 -1.96
CA TRP A 641 -38.99 13.77 -1.19
C TRP A 641 -38.08 12.53 -1.21
N LEU A 642 -37.47 12.23 -2.35
CA LEU A 642 -36.49 11.15 -2.47
C LEU A 642 -35.29 11.41 -1.56
N VAL A 643 -34.67 12.60 -1.62
CA VAL A 643 -33.53 13.00 -0.77
C VAL A 643 -33.89 12.98 0.72
N ALA A 644 -35.08 13.44 1.12
CA ALA A 644 -35.54 13.33 2.50
C ALA A 644 -35.58 11.87 2.95
N SER A 645 -36.22 11.01 2.13
CA SER A 645 -36.41 9.59 2.42
C SER A 645 -35.08 8.83 2.49
N THR A 646 -34.18 9.02 1.53
CA THR A 646 -32.84 8.40 1.52
C THR A 646 -31.95 8.94 2.63
N THR A 647 -32.12 10.20 3.03
CA THR A 647 -31.41 10.78 4.18
C THR A 647 -31.87 10.16 5.49
N MET A 648 -33.18 10.08 5.74
CA MET A 648 -33.73 9.40 6.93
C MET A 648 -33.34 7.92 6.96
N ALA A 649 -33.48 7.20 5.84
CA ALA A 649 -33.11 5.79 5.73
C ALA A 649 -31.60 5.56 5.98
N SER A 650 -30.74 6.43 5.45
CA SER A 650 -29.29 6.36 5.71
C SER A 650 -28.96 6.64 7.18
N THR A 651 -29.60 7.63 7.82
CA THR A 651 -29.41 7.93 9.24
C THR A 651 -29.86 6.76 10.12
N ALA A 652 -31.02 6.16 9.83
CA ALA A 652 -31.51 4.97 10.52
C ALA A 652 -30.58 3.76 10.32
N ALA A 653 -30.06 3.55 9.11
CA ALA A 653 -29.12 2.48 8.81
C ALA A 653 -27.80 2.63 9.59
N TYR A 654 -27.22 3.83 9.66
CA TYR A 654 -26.05 4.09 10.51
C TYR A 654 -26.37 3.91 12.01
N GLY A 655 -27.53 4.36 12.47
CA GLY A 655 -27.99 4.13 13.85
C GLY A 655 -28.11 2.64 14.21
N VAL A 656 -28.70 1.83 13.34
CA VAL A 656 -28.82 0.37 13.51
C VAL A 656 -27.45 -0.30 13.44
N GLN A 657 -26.55 0.12 12.53
CA GLN A 657 -25.19 -0.41 12.43
C GLN A 657 -24.39 -0.11 13.70
N TYR A 658 -24.54 1.09 14.27
CA TYR A 658 -23.94 1.47 15.55
C TYR A 658 -24.51 0.64 16.71
N TRP A 659 -25.83 0.50 16.79
CA TRP A 659 -26.49 -0.26 17.87
C TRP A 659 -26.11 -1.74 17.86
N LYS A 660 -26.02 -2.36 16.67
CA LYS A 660 -25.54 -3.75 16.48
C LYS A 660 -24.05 -3.96 16.79
N LYS A 661 -23.24 -2.89 16.77
CA LYS A 661 -21.79 -2.93 17.06
C LYS A 661 -21.45 -2.50 18.50
N ARG A 662 -22.44 -2.23 19.37
CA ARG A 662 -22.19 -1.87 20.78
C ARG A 662 -21.62 -3.07 21.56
N PRO A 663 -20.46 -2.92 22.23
CA PRO A 663 -19.95 -3.96 23.14
C PRO A 663 -20.80 -4.03 24.42
N ILE A 664 -21.02 -5.24 24.91
CA ILE A 664 -21.88 -5.54 26.08
C ILE A 664 -21.38 -4.85 27.37
N SER A 665 -20.09 -4.49 27.45
CA SER A 665 -19.50 -3.77 28.58
C SER A 665 -20.11 -2.38 28.84
N MET A 666 -20.66 -1.70 27.83
CA MET A 666 -21.33 -0.39 28.01
C MET A 666 -22.73 -0.51 28.65
N ILE A 667 -23.34 -1.69 28.66
CA ILE A 667 -24.70 -1.89 29.21
C ILE A 667 -24.70 -1.94 30.74
N LYS A 668 -23.55 -2.18 31.39
CA LYS A 668 -23.40 -2.26 32.86
C LYS A 668 -23.04 -0.92 33.55
N ARG A 669 -23.15 0.21 32.86
CA ARG A 669 -22.82 1.55 33.41
C ARG A 669 -23.87 2.63 33.14
N SER A 670 -25.08 2.25 32.71
CA SER A 670 -26.26 3.11 32.59
C SER A 670 -27.30 2.75 33.64
#